data_AF-A0A962CVN3-F1
#
_entry.id   AF-A0A962CVN3-F1
#
_cell.length_a   1.000
_cell.length_b   1.000
_cell.length_c   1.000
_cell.angle_alpha   90.00
_cell.angle_beta   90.00
_cell.angle_gamma   90.00
#
_symmetry.space_group_name_H-M   'P 1'
#
loop_
_entity.id
_entity.type
_entity.pdbx_description
1 polymer ?
#
loop_
_entity_poly.entity_id
_entity_poly.type
_entity_poly.pdbx_seq_one_letter_code
_entity_poly.pdbx_strand_id
1 'polypeptide(L)'
;MKNLIKLLSVTTLTIITANSHAQSITSWTEQNGTLGLGYPVPIPVDTPEPFDGFRTYDGLFAKHQSMAMNNDYISGHIVGQTHYDRDIWAYVLSDTDNVTKYGVKEGAMMINGGIHAREWQSPETLTQIITDFHDNSDDQSFYQYLLENAVIITIPSNNLDGFLQTQRYPDRNWYSANIGPRDGRMRRKNLLNTDEDLNTQNDFLNGVDLNRNNNPYWATSNSSSSNPTSIVYHGPSVQSEPESAARLAAAELVDADQFRIYTDVHSFSMVHFANRSFNSNLNTLQTRVLSDFTNHHKAYPAGKNYVDRSAFTTPGFGIGSSDEYFLTTYQIPSWTLEIEPSGFLTPDAHPDLPGVGADYGGFANDGHDGFILPESEIKRVREQLAQSFMVAWYGQAGPPSIAQLRVIDHLSQAIVFDAEWDINANGERELYTQYYNEIIAGNDYSLLIRFDKPMRFRNSGGEIASLQGQTTILNPIIEGVSNGSAVELNLSNHRWVNSQSNSWESYGFYQDDTFVVDFNMDASINAADDAALTWKIITTDMIGQNIDANPATVTTWSDGRWINYEDSNGNPSINGGFDTTITMNVSNQGDFNYPDVPDTALYYDSTRSGEGFALEFIDNGTDFLIQWFTYDDEGNQQWYVDTDFKIAQNAILAKNIITTSGGVFGPDFNNDVVLSTAGNIEIIFGEYHNGTRLGHMKYTYPDGRKFRTHVEQLTSAKGISSLPSIGPIIDPALTGASIAGSWYDPSRNGEGFHIHQTTNGLATFQWYGYDLDGSKKWFVSSGGVVTETEDNVKIVFDEIYITSGARFGQAFNANDVELTIWGSAEFNFQCTSGTFTYHALDAAYGSGTYQIQPITRPINNMFRCE
;
A
#
# COMPACT_ATOMS: atom_id res chain seq x y z
N MET A 1 5.19 -8.85 -109.49
CA MET A 1 5.25 -7.37 -109.50
C MET A 1 4.17 -6.83 -108.57
N LYS A 2 4.59 -6.19 -107.47
CA LYS A 2 3.98 -5.05 -106.73
C LYS A 2 2.48 -5.05 -106.35
N ASN A 3 2.27 -5.26 -105.04
CA ASN A 3 1.64 -4.38 -104.02
C ASN A 3 0.15 -3.98 -104.02
N LEU A 4 -0.44 -4.21 -102.82
CA LEU A 4 -1.36 -3.42 -101.95
C LEU A 4 -2.66 -2.85 -102.59
N ILE A 5 -3.84 -2.92 -101.96
CA ILE A 5 -4.23 -2.30 -100.66
C ILE A 5 -5.44 -3.06 -100.05
N LYS A 6 -5.39 -3.33 -98.74
CA LYS A 6 -6.52 -3.79 -97.90
C LYS A 6 -7.34 -2.59 -97.41
N LEU A 7 -8.67 -2.68 -97.50
CA LEU A 7 -9.61 -1.76 -96.86
C LEU A 7 -9.91 -2.26 -95.43
N LEU A 8 -9.59 -1.45 -94.41
CA LEU A 8 -9.97 -1.67 -93.01
C LEU A 8 -11.33 -1.01 -92.73
N SER A 9 -12.26 -1.78 -92.17
CA SER A 9 -13.49 -1.27 -91.54
C SER A 9 -13.19 -0.81 -90.12
N VAL A 10 -13.44 0.47 -89.87
CA VAL A 10 -13.29 1.14 -88.57
C VAL A 10 -14.39 0.66 -87.62
N THR A 11 -13.99 0.01 -86.53
CA THR A 11 -14.88 -0.22 -85.37
C THR A 11 -14.54 0.85 -84.35
N THR A 12 -15.51 1.72 -84.05
CA THR A 12 -15.38 2.80 -83.07
C THR A 12 -15.27 2.19 -81.67
N LEU A 13 -14.07 2.22 -81.09
CA LEU A 13 -13.82 1.84 -79.70
C LEU A 13 -14.20 3.04 -78.82
N THR A 14 -15.37 2.99 -78.20
CA THR A 14 -15.75 3.94 -77.15
C THR A 14 -14.89 3.64 -75.93
N ILE A 15 -13.81 4.39 -75.74
CA ILE A 15 -13.01 4.36 -74.51
C ILE A 15 -13.87 4.99 -73.42
N ILE A 16 -14.50 4.15 -72.59
CA ILE A 16 -14.97 4.57 -71.28
C ILE A 16 -13.70 4.77 -70.44
N THR A 17 -13.26 6.03 -70.32
CA THR A 17 -12.30 6.41 -69.29
C THR A 17 -12.99 6.26 -67.94
N ALA A 18 -12.90 5.07 -67.33
CA ALA A 18 -13.10 4.95 -65.90
C ALA A 18 -11.99 5.79 -65.26
N ASN A 19 -12.37 6.87 -64.57
CA ASN A 19 -11.46 7.60 -63.70
C ASN A 19 -10.96 6.62 -62.63
N SER A 20 -9.77 6.07 -62.82
CA SER A 20 -9.02 5.42 -61.75
C SER A 20 -8.68 6.50 -60.74
N HIS A 21 -9.46 6.59 -59.66
CA HIS A 21 -9.14 7.48 -58.55
C HIS A 21 -7.84 7.00 -57.91
N ALA A 22 -6.79 7.82 -58.01
CA ALA A 22 -5.44 7.46 -57.61
C ALA A 22 -5.37 7.15 -56.11
N GLN A 23 -5.07 5.90 -55.79
CA GLN A 23 -4.67 5.43 -54.47
C GLN A 23 -3.14 5.45 -54.43
N SER A 24 -2.54 5.94 -53.34
CA SER A 24 -1.09 6.13 -53.28
C SER A 24 -0.57 5.98 -51.86
N ILE A 25 0.71 5.63 -51.76
CA ILE A 25 1.43 5.79 -50.50
C ILE A 25 1.81 7.26 -50.35
N THR A 26 1.34 7.87 -49.28
CA THR A 26 1.53 9.30 -48.99
C THR A 26 2.14 9.45 -47.61
N SER A 27 3.20 10.25 -47.49
CA SER A 27 3.82 10.56 -46.20
C SER A 27 3.14 11.73 -45.52
N TRP A 28 3.13 11.70 -44.19
CA TRP A 28 3.03 12.91 -43.36
C TRP A 28 4.21 13.83 -43.64
N THR A 29 3.96 15.14 -43.64
CA THR A 29 5.01 16.14 -43.89
C THR A 29 4.83 17.35 -42.99
N GLU A 30 5.91 18.04 -42.68
CA GLU A 30 5.85 19.33 -41.97
C GLU A 30 5.21 20.43 -42.82
N GLN A 31 5.25 20.30 -44.15
CA GLN A 31 4.74 21.31 -45.07
C GLN A 31 3.23 21.22 -45.22
N ASN A 32 2.60 22.35 -45.56
CA ASN A 32 1.18 22.38 -45.83
C ASN A 32 0.86 21.56 -47.09
N GLY A 33 -0.12 20.67 -46.98
CA GLY A 33 -0.50 19.71 -48.02
C GLY A 33 -1.52 18.72 -47.47
N THR A 34 -1.89 17.72 -48.27
CA THR A 34 -2.94 16.74 -47.92
C THR A 34 -2.72 16.08 -46.55
N LEU A 35 -1.49 15.61 -46.28
CA LEU A 35 -1.06 15.09 -44.98
C LEU A 35 0.00 16.03 -44.36
N GLY A 36 -0.30 17.32 -44.35
CA GLY A 36 0.56 18.34 -43.75
C GLY A 36 0.27 18.53 -42.27
N LEU A 37 1.27 18.33 -41.41
CA LEU A 37 1.14 18.48 -39.96
C LEU A 37 1.35 19.91 -39.49
N GLY A 38 2.32 20.63 -40.04
CA GLY A 38 2.75 21.95 -39.55
C GLY A 38 3.85 21.91 -38.48
N TYR A 39 4.28 20.70 -38.09
CA TYR A 39 5.40 20.43 -37.18
C TYR A 39 6.13 19.14 -37.61
N PRO A 40 7.33 18.86 -37.06
CA PRO A 40 8.09 17.63 -37.36
C PRO A 40 7.26 16.36 -37.20
N VAL A 41 7.38 15.46 -38.18
CA VAL A 41 6.72 14.14 -38.14
C VAL A 41 7.39 13.31 -37.05
N PRO A 42 6.67 12.86 -36.01
CA PRO A 42 7.26 12.06 -34.94
C PRO A 42 7.82 10.73 -35.47
N ILE A 43 9.06 10.41 -35.10
CA ILE A 43 9.73 9.16 -35.48
C ILE A 43 10.08 8.38 -34.21
N PRO A 44 9.61 7.14 -34.04
CA PRO A 44 9.85 6.40 -32.81
C PRO A 44 11.33 6.06 -32.68
N VAL A 45 11.89 6.24 -31.50
CA VAL A 45 13.29 5.96 -31.18
C VAL A 45 13.39 4.72 -30.31
N ASP A 46 14.33 3.85 -30.63
CA ASP A 46 14.60 2.63 -29.87
C ASP A 46 15.44 2.94 -28.64
N THR A 47 14.76 3.26 -27.53
CA THR A 47 15.37 3.59 -26.24
C THR A 47 14.43 3.26 -25.08
N PRO A 48 14.93 2.69 -23.97
CA PRO A 48 14.15 2.53 -22.75
C PRO A 48 13.91 3.86 -22.02
N GLU A 49 14.86 4.80 -22.17
CA GLU A 49 14.82 6.08 -21.43
C GLU A 49 13.82 7.07 -22.04
N PRO A 50 13.00 7.73 -21.21
CA PRO A 50 12.04 8.72 -21.69
C PRO A 50 12.75 9.97 -22.23
N PHE A 51 12.22 10.52 -23.33
CA PHE A 51 12.66 11.78 -23.95
C PHE A 51 11.46 12.54 -24.53
N ASP A 52 11.69 13.75 -25.06
CA ASP A 52 10.66 14.52 -25.78
C ASP A 52 10.43 13.90 -27.17
N GLY A 53 9.70 12.78 -27.20
CA GLY A 53 9.36 12.00 -28.38
C GLY A 53 8.79 10.62 -28.03
N PHE A 54 8.56 9.79 -29.05
CA PHE A 54 7.94 8.47 -28.91
C PHE A 54 8.97 7.35 -28.93
N ARG A 55 8.78 6.32 -28.11
CA ARG A 55 9.63 5.13 -28.07
C ARG A 55 9.08 4.02 -28.96
N THR A 56 9.98 3.18 -29.48
CA THR A 56 9.60 1.89 -30.08
C THR A 56 8.94 0.99 -29.04
N TYR A 57 8.19 -0.02 -29.49
CA TYR A 57 7.72 -1.08 -28.57
C TYR A 57 8.89 -1.72 -27.81
N ASP A 58 9.99 -2.03 -28.50
CA ASP A 58 11.17 -2.66 -27.89
C ASP A 58 11.77 -1.78 -26.77
N GLY A 59 11.83 -0.46 -26.98
CA GLY A 59 12.26 0.49 -25.96
C GLY A 59 11.32 0.53 -24.75
N LEU A 60 10.01 0.64 -24.97
CA LEU A 60 9.01 0.61 -23.89
C LEU A 60 9.10 -0.70 -23.10
N PHE A 61 9.13 -1.84 -23.80
CA PHE A 61 9.20 -3.17 -23.21
C PHE A 61 10.49 -3.36 -22.40
N ALA A 62 11.65 -2.94 -22.93
CA ALA A 62 12.91 -3.01 -22.19
C ALA A 62 12.86 -2.21 -20.87
N LYS A 63 12.22 -1.03 -20.87
CA LYS A 63 12.01 -0.26 -19.63
C LYS A 63 11.10 -0.99 -18.65
N HIS A 64 10.00 -1.60 -19.12
CA HIS A 64 9.11 -2.39 -18.25
C HIS A 64 9.83 -3.57 -17.59
N GLN A 65 10.60 -4.34 -18.36
CA GLN A 65 11.36 -5.49 -17.85
C GLN A 65 12.41 -5.04 -16.82
N SER A 66 13.08 -3.91 -17.07
CA SER A 66 14.02 -3.33 -16.12
C SER A 66 13.35 -2.99 -14.79
N MET A 67 12.17 -2.37 -14.82
CA MET A 67 11.45 -2.00 -13.59
C MET A 67 10.96 -3.23 -12.82
N ALA A 68 10.39 -4.23 -13.52
CA ALA A 68 9.92 -5.48 -12.91
C ALA A 68 11.04 -6.33 -12.29
N MET A 69 12.26 -6.27 -12.83
CA MET A 69 13.41 -6.98 -12.25
C MET A 69 14.00 -6.29 -11.01
N ASN A 70 13.71 -5.01 -10.80
CA ASN A 70 14.33 -4.19 -9.75
C ASN A 70 13.34 -3.69 -8.70
N ASN A 71 12.08 -4.10 -8.76
CA ASN A 71 11.05 -3.67 -7.82
C ASN A 71 10.03 -4.80 -7.61
N ASP A 72 9.97 -5.31 -6.38
CA ASP A 72 9.13 -6.46 -6.02
C ASP A 72 7.63 -6.16 -6.11
N TYR A 73 7.24 -4.89 -6.13
CA TYR A 73 5.85 -4.48 -6.35
C TYR A 73 5.41 -4.53 -7.81
N ILE A 74 6.30 -4.86 -8.76
CA ILE A 74 6.01 -4.84 -10.19
C ILE A 74 6.22 -6.22 -10.77
N SER A 75 5.12 -6.91 -11.12
CA SER A 75 5.18 -8.24 -11.75
C SER A 75 4.64 -8.22 -13.17
N GLY A 76 5.39 -8.83 -14.10
CA GLY A 76 5.00 -8.95 -15.51
C GLY A 76 4.36 -10.31 -15.82
N HIS A 77 3.25 -10.29 -16.57
CA HIS A 77 2.44 -11.46 -16.90
C HIS A 77 2.17 -11.52 -18.40
N ILE A 78 2.42 -12.67 -19.03
CA ILE A 78 1.97 -12.93 -20.40
C ILE A 78 0.50 -13.36 -20.32
N VAL A 79 -0.39 -12.51 -20.82
CA VAL A 79 -1.85 -12.71 -20.74
C VAL A 79 -2.45 -13.25 -22.03
N GLY A 80 -1.65 -13.33 -23.09
CA GLY A 80 -2.03 -13.94 -24.36
C GLY A 80 -1.02 -13.64 -25.45
N GLN A 81 -1.35 -14.05 -26.68
CA GLN A 81 -0.52 -13.81 -27.86
C GLN A 81 -1.36 -13.21 -28.99
N THR A 82 -0.74 -12.43 -29.87
CA THR A 82 -1.41 -11.86 -31.05
C THR A 82 -1.57 -12.86 -32.19
N HIS A 83 -2.14 -12.44 -33.33
CA HIS A 83 -2.22 -13.27 -34.55
C HIS A 83 -0.83 -13.63 -35.13
N TYR A 84 0.22 -12.93 -34.75
CA TYR A 84 1.61 -13.17 -35.16
C TYR A 84 2.45 -13.81 -34.04
N ASP A 85 1.80 -14.48 -33.07
CA ASP A 85 2.44 -15.17 -31.95
C ASP A 85 3.33 -14.26 -31.09
N ARG A 86 2.99 -12.97 -30.97
CA ARG A 86 3.70 -12.01 -30.11
C ARG A 86 3.04 -11.93 -28.75
N ASP A 87 3.82 -12.02 -27.68
CA ASP A 87 3.30 -11.98 -26.32
C ASP A 87 2.69 -10.62 -25.98
N ILE A 88 1.48 -10.66 -25.41
CA ILE A 88 0.80 -9.49 -24.85
C ILE A 88 1.06 -9.52 -23.34
N TRP A 89 1.71 -8.46 -22.87
CA TRP A 89 2.11 -8.32 -21.48
C TRP A 89 1.13 -7.44 -20.71
N ALA A 90 0.72 -7.92 -19.54
CA ALA A 90 0.14 -7.12 -18.48
C ALA A 90 1.17 -6.96 -17.35
N TYR A 91 1.12 -5.84 -16.65
CA TYR A 91 1.91 -5.64 -15.43
C TYR A 91 0.95 -5.39 -14.26
N VAL A 92 1.20 -6.08 -13.15
CA VAL A 92 0.51 -5.87 -11.89
C VAL A 92 1.43 -5.04 -10.99
N LEU A 93 0.91 -3.89 -10.52
CA LEU A 93 1.56 -2.98 -9.58
C LEU A 93 0.83 -3.11 -8.24
N SER A 94 1.40 -3.88 -7.33
CA SER A 94 0.84 -4.22 -6.01
C SER A 94 1.86 -5.04 -5.23
N ASP A 95 1.66 -5.19 -3.92
CA ASP A 95 2.39 -6.16 -3.13
C ASP A 95 1.91 -7.60 -3.40
N THR A 96 2.52 -8.58 -2.73
CA THR A 96 2.25 -9.99 -3.02
C THR A 96 1.02 -10.54 -2.31
N ASP A 97 0.50 -9.82 -1.32
CA ASP A 97 -0.70 -10.23 -0.63
C ASP A 97 -1.95 -9.68 -1.36
N ASN A 98 -3.13 -9.85 -0.80
CA ASN A 98 -4.38 -9.41 -1.42
C ASN A 98 -5.23 -8.61 -0.41
N VAL A 99 -4.58 -8.06 0.62
CA VAL A 99 -5.21 -7.33 1.71
C VAL A 99 -4.46 -6.03 2.00
N THR A 100 -5.20 -4.97 2.31
CA THR A 100 -4.61 -3.72 2.78
C THR A 100 -3.78 -3.94 4.05
N LYS A 101 -2.95 -2.96 4.45
CA LYS A 101 -2.25 -2.97 5.75
C LYS A 101 -3.18 -3.07 6.98
N TYR A 102 -4.48 -2.92 6.78
CA TYR A 102 -5.52 -3.08 7.81
C TYR A 102 -6.37 -4.36 7.61
N GLY A 103 -5.92 -5.26 6.74
CA GLY A 103 -6.46 -6.60 6.49
C GLY A 103 -7.74 -6.65 5.64
N VAL A 104 -8.10 -5.58 4.94
CA VAL A 104 -9.29 -5.54 4.07
C VAL A 104 -8.92 -6.01 2.67
N LYS A 105 -9.76 -6.80 1.98
CA LYS A 105 -9.47 -7.23 0.61
C LYS A 105 -9.23 -6.02 -0.32
N GLU A 106 -8.12 -6.04 -1.03
CA GLU A 106 -7.71 -4.95 -1.90
C GLU A 106 -8.63 -4.76 -3.11
N GLY A 107 -8.74 -3.49 -3.54
CA GLY A 107 -9.44 -3.13 -4.77
C GLY A 107 -8.55 -3.17 -6.00
N ALA A 108 -9.10 -3.63 -7.12
CA ALA A 108 -8.38 -3.71 -8.38
C ALA A 108 -8.82 -2.63 -9.39
N MET A 109 -7.84 -1.97 -9.98
CA MET A 109 -8.00 -0.97 -11.04
C MET A 109 -7.29 -1.46 -12.28
N MET A 110 -8.01 -1.54 -13.41
CA MET A 110 -7.42 -2.00 -14.66
C MET A 110 -7.37 -0.87 -15.69
N ILE A 111 -6.25 -0.75 -16.38
CA ILE A 111 -6.03 0.19 -17.46
C ILE A 111 -5.47 -0.53 -18.70
N ASN A 112 -6.07 -0.24 -19.85
CA ASN A 112 -5.69 -0.80 -21.14
C ASN A 112 -5.23 0.31 -22.07
N GLY A 113 -4.15 0.08 -22.82
CA GLY A 113 -3.64 1.03 -23.80
C GLY A 113 -3.31 0.36 -25.13
N GLY A 114 -3.16 1.19 -26.16
CA GLY A 114 -2.77 0.74 -27.49
C GLY A 114 -3.73 -0.29 -28.11
N ILE A 115 -5.02 -0.27 -27.79
CA ILE A 115 -6.02 -1.12 -28.47
C ILE A 115 -6.20 -0.70 -29.93
N HIS A 116 -6.06 0.59 -30.21
CA HIS A 116 -5.88 1.11 -31.57
C HIS A 116 -4.43 1.49 -31.81
N ALA A 117 -3.86 0.91 -32.86
CA ALA A 117 -2.42 0.96 -33.10
C ALA A 117 -1.85 2.37 -33.35
N ARG A 118 -2.59 3.27 -34.00
CA ARG A 118 -2.14 4.63 -34.37
C ARG A 118 -2.07 5.61 -33.20
N GLU A 119 -2.51 5.23 -32.01
CA GLU A 119 -2.73 6.12 -30.86
C GLU A 119 -1.52 6.05 -29.91
N TRP A 120 -0.34 6.44 -30.42
CA TRP A 120 0.97 6.24 -29.77
C TRP A 120 1.12 6.89 -28.40
N GLN A 121 0.31 7.90 -28.10
CA GLN A 121 0.31 8.58 -26.80
C GLN A 121 -0.15 7.65 -25.66
N SER A 122 -0.98 6.66 -25.96
CA SER A 122 -1.54 5.74 -24.97
C SER A 122 -0.48 4.80 -24.35
N PRO A 123 0.32 4.04 -25.14
CA PRO A 123 1.42 3.24 -24.60
C PRO A 123 2.47 4.04 -23.81
N GLU A 124 2.77 5.28 -24.24
CA GLU A 124 3.67 6.19 -23.52
C GLU A 124 3.11 6.56 -22.13
N THR A 125 1.82 6.87 -22.06
CA THR A 125 1.13 7.21 -20.79
C THR A 125 1.13 6.03 -19.83
N LEU A 126 0.77 4.84 -20.30
CA LEU A 126 0.75 3.64 -19.45
C LEU A 126 2.15 3.22 -19.00
N THR A 127 3.18 3.47 -19.81
CA THR A 127 4.57 3.27 -19.39
C THR A 127 5.00 4.26 -18.33
N GLN A 128 4.53 5.51 -18.41
CA GLN A 128 4.78 6.52 -17.37
C GLN A 128 4.13 6.14 -16.04
N ILE A 129 2.93 5.54 -16.05
CA ILE A 129 2.30 5.01 -14.83
C ILE A 129 3.21 3.99 -14.12
N ILE A 130 3.72 3.00 -14.85
CA ILE A 130 4.65 2.00 -14.25
C ILE A 130 5.92 2.68 -13.74
N THR A 131 6.41 3.70 -14.46
CA THR A 131 7.60 4.47 -14.05
C THR A 131 7.36 5.25 -12.76
N ASP A 132 6.23 5.93 -12.62
CA ASP A 132 5.92 6.71 -11.41
C ASP A 132 5.80 5.79 -10.18
N PHE A 133 5.19 4.60 -10.32
CA PHE A 133 5.16 3.61 -9.25
C PHE A 133 6.52 3.03 -8.91
N HIS A 134 7.36 2.78 -9.93
CA HIS A 134 8.72 2.29 -9.72
C HIS A 134 9.58 3.32 -8.97
N ASP A 135 9.55 4.57 -9.41
CA ASP A 135 10.42 5.64 -8.89
C ASP A 135 10.00 6.13 -7.49
N ASN A 136 8.77 5.85 -7.06
CA ASN A 136 8.21 6.33 -5.78
C ASN A 136 7.70 5.17 -4.88
N SER A 137 8.18 3.94 -5.06
CA SER A 137 7.67 2.78 -4.31
C SER A 137 7.97 2.81 -2.80
N ASP A 138 8.87 3.69 -2.35
CA ASP A 138 9.28 3.88 -0.96
C ASP A 138 8.98 5.29 -0.44
N ASP A 139 8.04 6.01 -1.06
CA ASP A 139 7.69 7.39 -0.70
C ASP A 139 7.03 7.54 0.68
N GLN A 140 6.66 6.41 1.32
CA GLN A 140 5.90 6.35 2.58
C GLN A 140 4.63 7.19 2.53
N SER A 141 4.07 7.39 1.34
CA SER A 141 2.98 8.32 1.10
C SER A 141 2.10 7.76 0.00
N PHE A 142 1.82 8.55 -1.03
CA PHE A 142 0.74 8.32 -1.97
C PHE A 142 0.95 7.08 -2.85
N TYR A 143 2.17 6.87 -3.37
CA TYR A 143 2.46 5.76 -4.28
C TYR A 143 2.64 4.46 -3.51
N GLN A 144 3.41 4.47 -2.42
CA GLN A 144 3.58 3.29 -1.58
C GLN A 144 2.24 2.82 -1.01
N TYR A 145 1.37 3.74 -0.56
CA TYR A 145 0.01 3.39 -0.14
C TYR A 145 -0.77 2.65 -1.24
N LEU A 146 -0.70 3.10 -2.49
CA LEU A 146 -1.40 2.42 -3.58
C LEU A 146 -0.82 1.04 -3.90
N LEU A 147 0.49 0.85 -3.75
CA LEU A 147 1.14 -0.46 -3.94
C LEU A 147 0.78 -1.46 -2.83
N GLU A 148 0.60 -1.00 -1.59
CA GLU A 148 0.33 -1.83 -0.41
C GLU A 148 -1.16 -1.95 -0.04
N ASN A 149 -2.08 -1.34 -0.80
CA ASN A 149 -3.51 -1.35 -0.49
C ASN A 149 -4.43 -1.43 -1.72
N ALA A 150 -3.87 -1.66 -2.90
CA ALA A 150 -4.61 -1.80 -4.15
C ALA A 150 -3.84 -2.63 -5.18
N VAL A 151 -4.59 -3.19 -6.14
CA VAL A 151 -4.04 -3.91 -7.28
C VAL A 151 -4.23 -3.10 -8.55
N ILE A 152 -3.14 -2.69 -9.20
CA ILE A 152 -3.22 -1.95 -10.47
C ILE A 152 -2.74 -2.84 -11.61
N ILE A 153 -3.63 -3.14 -12.56
CA ILE A 153 -3.33 -3.96 -13.73
C ILE A 153 -3.22 -3.06 -14.95
N THR A 154 -2.07 -3.03 -15.60
CA THR A 154 -1.84 -2.23 -16.81
C THR A 154 -1.46 -3.10 -17.99
N ILE A 155 -2.10 -2.87 -19.15
CA ILE A 155 -1.72 -3.44 -20.44
C ILE A 155 -1.22 -2.30 -21.34
N PRO A 156 0.09 -2.02 -21.39
CA PRO A 156 0.61 -0.87 -22.14
C PRO A 156 0.31 -0.91 -23.65
N SER A 157 0.28 -2.10 -24.25
CA SER A 157 -0.05 -2.28 -25.67
C SER A 157 -0.84 -3.57 -25.90
N ASN A 158 -2.15 -3.44 -26.11
CA ASN A 158 -3.02 -4.58 -26.38
C ASN A 158 -2.96 -5.05 -27.85
N ASN A 159 -2.91 -4.12 -28.81
CA ASN A 159 -2.80 -4.41 -30.24
C ASN A 159 -1.35 -4.29 -30.71
N LEU A 160 -0.49 -5.19 -30.22
CA LEU A 160 0.95 -5.15 -30.49
C LEU A 160 1.27 -5.28 -31.99
N ASP A 161 0.59 -6.17 -32.70
CA ASP A 161 0.79 -6.36 -34.14
C ASP A 161 0.51 -5.08 -34.93
N GLY A 162 -0.63 -4.44 -34.66
CA GLY A 162 -0.97 -3.17 -35.29
C GLY A 162 0.01 -2.08 -34.90
N PHE A 163 0.42 -2.00 -33.62
CA PHE A 163 1.36 -0.98 -33.15
C PHE A 163 2.71 -1.09 -33.88
N LEU A 164 3.26 -2.30 -34.02
CA LEU A 164 4.48 -2.53 -34.80
C LEU A 164 4.30 -2.16 -36.28
N GLN A 165 3.11 -2.38 -36.87
CA GLN A 165 2.84 -1.93 -38.25
C GLN A 165 2.90 -0.41 -38.37
N THR A 166 2.41 0.34 -37.37
CA THR A 166 2.54 1.80 -37.39
C THR A 166 3.98 2.26 -37.24
N GLN A 167 4.80 1.59 -36.40
CA GLN A 167 6.21 1.93 -36.20
C GLN A 167 7.09 1.53 -37.38
N ARG A 168 6.71 0.50 -38.14
CA ARG A 168 7.37 0.09 -39.39
C ARG A 168 7.23 1.16 -40.48
N TYR A 169 6.13 1.91 -40.47
CA TYR A 169 5.84 2.97 -41.44
C TYR A 169 5.45 4.28 -40.72
N PRO A 170 6.37 4.90 -39.95
CA PRO A 170 6.04 5.94 -38.99
C PRO A 170 5.57 7.24 -39.65
N ASP A 171 5.98 7.50 -40.89
CA ASP A 171 5.58 8.66 -41.67
C ASP A 171 4.66 8.32 -42.85
N ARG A 172 4.63 7.06 -43.30
CA ARG A 172 3.97 6.63 -44.54
C ARG A 172 2.60 6.02 -44.29
N ASN A 173 1.66 6.33 -45.18
CA ASN A 173 0.30 5.82 -45.11
C ASN A 173 -0.20 5.34 -46.45
N TRP A 174 -1.05 4.31 -46.42
CA TRP A 174 -1.93 4.05 -47.54
C TRP A 174 -3.06 5.09 -47.54
N TYR A 175 -3.15 5.90 -48.60
CA TYR A 175 -4.06 7.05 -48.70
C TYR A 175 -4.99 6.94 -49.91
N SER A 176 -6.24 7.37 -49.72
CA SER A 176 -7.15 7.69 -50.82
C SER A 176 -8.03 8.90 -50.50
N ALA A 177 -8.44 9.64 -51.53
CA ALA A 177 -9.24 10.86 -51.35
C ALA A 177 -10.64 10.62 -50.74
N ASN A 178 -11.19 9.41 -50.82
CA ASN A 178 -12.54 9.11 -50.33
C ASN A 178 -12.58 8.74 -48.84
N ILE A 179 -11.52 8.11 -48.34
CA ILE A 179 -11.50 7.56 -46.98
C ILE A 179 -10.29 8.02 -46.15
N GLY A 180 -9.41 8.86 -46.69
CA GLY A 180 -8.22 9.36 -46.00
C GLY A 180 -7.13 8.28 -45.82
N PRO A 181 -6.16 8.51 -44.91
CA PRO A 181 -5.14 7.53 -44.58
C PRO A 181 -5.71 6.41 -43.68
N ARG A 182 -5.37 5.15 -43.97
CA ARG A 182 -5.99 3.98 -43.29
C ARG A 182 -5.06 2.84 -42.88
N ASP A 183 -3.82 2.84 -43.36
CA ASP A 183 -2.80 1.86 -43.01
C ASP A 183 -1.41 2.53 -42.95
N GLY A 184 -0.38 1.80 -42.53
CA GLY A 184 0.93 2.34 -42.18
C GLY A 184 0.85 3.06 -40.85
N ARG A 185 1.31 4.31 -40.74
CA ARG A 185 1.19 5.11 -39.49
C ARG A 185 -0.25 5.22 -38.98
N MET A 186 -1.24 5.13 -39.87
CA MET A 186 -2.67 5.26 -39.57
C MET A 186 -3.40 3.94 -39.35
N ARG A 187 -2.66 2.83 -39.23
CA ARG A 187 -3.25 1.53 -38.88
C ARG A 187 -3.99 1.62 -37.55
N ARG A 188 -5.24 1.18 -37.51
CA ARG A 188 -6.09 1.19 -36.30
C ARG A 188 -6.33 -0.21 -35.73
N LYS A 189 -6.87 -1.11 -36.54
CA LYS A 189 -7.34 -2.46 -36.16
C LYS A 189 -6.15 -3.40 -35.83
N ASN A 190 -6.41 -4.64 -35.42
CA ASN A 190 -5.37 -5.69 -35.38
C ASN A 190 -5.00 -6.22 -36.78
N LEU A 191 -4.07 -7.17 -36.88
CA LEU A 191 -3.53 -7.66 -38.15
C LEU A 191 -4.15 -8.98 -38.67
N LEU A 192 -5.41 -9.28 -38.34
CA LEU A 192 -6.09 -10.46 -38.90
C LEU A 192 -6.17 -10.39 -40.43
N ASN A 193 -5.67 -11.44 -41.11
CA ASN A 193 -5.62 -11.58 -42.58
C ASN A 193 -4.84 -10.45 -43.28
N THR A 194 -3.69 -10.07 -42.75
CA THR A 194 -2.77 -9.09 -43.36
C THR A 194 -1.43 -9.72 -43.75
N ASP A 195 -0.64 -9.01 -44.56
CA ASP A 195 0.70 -9.39 -44.99
C ASP A 195 1.81 -8.42 -44.51
N GLU A 196 1.45 -7.38 -43.74
CA GLU A 196 2.34 -6.35 -43.20
C GLU A 196 3.00 -5.44 -44.26
N ASP A 197 2.77 -5.66 -45.57
CA ASP A 197 3.39 -4.88 -46.66
C ASP A 197 2.48 -3.74 -47.12
N LEU A 198 2.85 -2.51 -46.76
CA LEU A 198 2.11 -1.31 -47.13
C LEU A 198 1.92 -1.13 -48.65
N ASN A 199 2.71 -1.80 -49.51
CA ASN A 199 2.62 -1.66 -50.96
C ASN A 199 1.59 -2.60 -51.61
N THR A 200 1.04 -3.57 -50.89
CA THR A 200 -0.04 -4.43 -51.39
C THR A 200 -1.41 -3.81 -51.04
N GLN A 201 -2.43 -4.12 -51.83
CA GLN A 201 -3.79 -3.59 -51.61
C GLN A 201 -4.71 -4.61 -50.93
N ASN A 202 -4.25 -5.85 -50.72
CA ASN A 202 -5.16 -6.92 -50.36
C ASN A 202 -5.60 -6.86 -48.89
N ASP A 203 -4.90 -6.09 -48.06
CA ASP A 203 -5.06 -6.12 -46.61
C ASP A 203 -5.16 -4.77 -45.88
N PHE A 204 -5.04 -3.64 -46.59
CA PHE A 204 -4.97 -2.28 -46.00
C PHE A 204 -6.13 -1.90 -45.06
N LEU A 205 -7.25 -2.62 -45.12
CA LEU A 205 -8.38 -2.47 -44.21
C LEU A 205 -8.86 -3.81 -43.63
N ASN A 206 -8.08 -4.89 -43.71
CA ASN A 206 -8.36 -6.13 -42.99
C ASN A 206 -8.06 -5.93 -41.49
N GLY A 207 -8.24 -6.95 -40.67
CA GLY A 207 -8.24 -6.83 -39.21
C GLY A 207 -9.62 -6.55 -38.61
N VAL A 208 -9.71 -6.63 -37.30
CA VAL A 208 -10.89 -6.36 -36.47
C VAL A 208 -10.63 -5.14 -35.59
N ASP A 209 -11.65 -4.28 -35.48
CA ASP A 209 -11.65 -3.20 -34.48
C ASP A 209 -11.94 -3.84 -33.12
N LEU A 210 -10.89 -3.97 -32.32
CA LEU A 210 -10.94 -4.59 -30.99
C LEU A 210 -11.90 -3.85 -30.05
N ASN A 211 -12.19 -2.56 -30.30
CA ASN A 211 -13.16 -1.77 -29.55
C ASN A 211 -14.58 -1.82 -30.16
N ARG A 212 -14.87 -2.81 -31.01
CA ARG A 212 -16.20 -3.21 -31.48
C ARG A 212 -16.49 -4.70 -31.28
N ASN A 213 -15.53 -5.44 -30.71
CA ASN A 213 -15.53 -6.89 -30.63
C ASN A 213 -16.11 -7.42 -29.28
N ASN A 214 -16.79 -6.60 -28.49
CA ASN A 214 -17.10 -6.92 -27.10
C ASN A 214 -18.60 -7.07 -26.82
N ASN A 215 -18.94 -7.97 -25.89
CA ASN A 215 -20.28 -8.03 -25.29
C ASN A 215 -20.52 -6.78 -24.43
N PRO A 216 -21.79 -6.42 -24.14
CA PRO A 216 -23.02 -7.05 -24.65
C PRO A 216 -23.50 -6.45 -25.98
N TYR A 217 -22.86 -5.37 -26.46
CA TYR A 217 -23.34 -4.58 -27.61
C TYR A 217 -22.64 -4.92 -28.93
N TRP A 218 -22.04 -6.11 -29.00
CA TRP A 218 -21.46 -6.61 -30.24
C TRP A 218 -22.48 -6.61 -31.37
N ALA A 219 -22.17 -5.90 -32.46
CA ALA A 219 -22.99 -5.79 -33.66
C ALA A 219 -24.44 -5.28 -33.42
N THR A 220 -24.71 -4.49 -32.38
CA THR A 220 -26.06 -3.99 -32.09
C THR A 220 -26.38 -2.60 -32.65
N SER A 221 -25.39 -1.87 -33.18
CA SER A 221 -25.58 -0.50 -33.67
C SER A 221 -24.87 -0.24 -35.01
N ASN A 222 -25.30 0.83 -35.69
CA ASN A 222 -24.68 1.28 -36.96
C ASN A 222 -23.30 1.95 -36.77
N SER A 223 -22.85 2.13 -35.52
CA SER A 223 -21.49 2.58 -35.19
C SER A 223 -20.45 1.45 -35.23
N SER A 224 -20.87 0.30 -35.74
CA SER A 224 -20.16 -0.96 -35.90
C SER A 224 -20.50 -1.55 -37.28
N SER A 225 -19.68 -2.42 -37.84
CA SER A 225 -19.90 -2.96 -39.19
C SER A 225 -19.54 -4.43 -39.33
N SER A 226 -20.32 -5.17 -40.11
CA SER A 226 -20.05 -6.56 -40.50
C SER A 226 -19.19 -6.68 -41.76
N ASN A 227 -18.85 -5.56 -42.41
CA ASN A 227 -17.98 -5.56 -43.58
C ASN A 227 -16.50 -5.67 -43.12
N PRO A 228 -15.76 -6.72 -43.50
CA PRO A 228 -14.35 -6.89 -43.11
C PRO A 228 -13.44 -5.72 -43.48
N THR A 229 -13.78 -4.99 -44.55
CA THR A 229 -13.00 -3.81 -44.99
C THR A 229 -13.47 -2.51 -44.34
N SER A 230 -14.31 -2.57 -43.30
CA SER A 230 -14.71 -1.39 -42.52
C SER A 230 -13.66 -1.10 -41.44
N ILE A 231 -13.41 0.19 -41.18
CA ILE A 231 -12.51 0.62 -40.10
C ILE A 231 -13.06 0.29 -38.70
N VAL A 232 -14.37 0.06 -38.60
CA VAL A 232 -15.10 -0.36 -37.39
C VAL A 232 -15.66 -1.79 -37.54
N TYR A 233 -14.94 -2.67 -38.25
CA TYR A 233 -15.34 -4.07 -38.41
C TYR A 233 -15.32 -4.79 -37.06
N HIS A 234 -16.45 -5.37 -36.65
CA HIS A 234 -16.63 -5.97 -35.31
C HIS A 234 -16.16 -7.41 -35.19
N GLY A 235 -15.59 -8.00 -36.25
CA GLY A 235 -15.19 -9.40 -36.26
C GLY A 235 -16.34 -10.37 -36.51
N PRO A 236 -16.03 -11.66 -36.76
CA PRO A 236 -17.02 -12.69 -37.10
C PRO A 236 -17.91 -13.11 -35.93
N SER A 237 -17.47 -12.92 -34.69
CA SER A 237 -18.21 -13.17 -33.46
C SER A 237 -17.73 -12.25 -32.35
N VAL A 238 -18.46 -12.20 -31.24
CA VAL A 238 -17.99 -11.55 -30.00
C VAL A 238 -16.65 -12.18 -29.57
N GLN A 239 -15.72 -11.33 -29.11
CA GLN A 239 -14.41 -11.69 -28.55
C GLN A 239 -13.66 -12.70 -29.43
N SER A 240 -13.75 -12.52 -30.75
CA SER A 240 -13.13 -13.41 -31.74
C SER A 240 -11.62 -13.27 -31.81
N GLU A 241 -11.09 -12.12 -31.35
CA GLU A 241 -9.68 -11.79 -31.51
C GLU A 241 -8.85 -12.23 -30.28
N PRO A 242 -7.64 -12.77 -30.49
CA PRO A 242 -6.79 -13.21 -29.39
C PRO A 242 -6.34 -12.03 -28.51
N GLU A 243 -6.24 -10.81 -29.06
CA GLU A 243 -5.97 -9.60 -28.26
C GLU A 243 -7.14 -9.26 -27.31
N SER A 244 -8.39 -9.55 -27.72
CA SER A 244 -9.55 -9.38 -26.84
C SER A 244 -9.54 -10.42 -25.73
N ALA A 245 -9.19 -11.68 -26.04
CA ALA A 245 -9.03 -12.74 -25.04
C ALA A 245 -7.92 -12.42 -24.04
N ALA A 246 -6.78 -11.89 -24.51
CA ALA A 246 -5.66 -11.50 -23.66
C ALA A 246 -6.03 -10.42 -22.64
N ARG A 247 -6.85 -9.44 -23.04
CA ARG A 247 -7.36 -8.43 -22.11
C ARG A 247 -8.28 -9.02 -21.05
N LEU A 248 -9.09 -10.03 -21.38
CA LEU A 248 -9.94 -10.70 -20.41
C LEU A 248 -9.10 -11.57 -19.46
N ALA A 249 -8.08 -12.26 -19.96
CA ALA A 249 -7.13 -13.02 -19.14
C ALA A 249 -6.37 -12.11 -18.16
N ALA A 250 -6.03 -10.88 -18.55
CA ALA A 250 -5.48 -9.89 -17.62
C ALA A 250 -6.47 -9.52 -16.51
N ALA A 251 -7.78 -9.49 -16.80
CA ALA A 251 -8.78 -9.26 -15.78
C ALA A 251 -8.92 -10.46 -14.81
N GLU A 252 -8.57 -11.67 -15.25
CA GLU A 252 -8.57 -12.87 -14.41
C GLU A 252 -7.35 -12.97 -13.47
N LEU A 253 -6.43 -11.99 -13.49
CA LEU A 253 -5.31 -11.91 -12.55
C LEU A 253 -5.76 -11.54 -11.12
N VAL A 254 -7.00 -11.09 -10.95
CA VAL A 254 -7.63 -10.78 -9.66
C VAL A 254 -9.02 -11.40 -9.60
N ASP A 255 -9.56 -11.54 -8.39
CA ASP A 255 -10.94 -11.99 -8.23
C ASP A 255 -11.93 -10.94 -8.76
N ALA A 256 -13.05 -11.40 -9.32
CA ALA A 256 -14.05 -10.52 -9.93
C ALA A 256 -14.66 -9.48 -8.96
N ASP A 257 -14.73 -9.80 -7.67
CA ASP A 257 -15.24 -8.94 -6.60
C ASP A 257 -14.25 -7.84 -6.18
N GLN A 258 -12.98 -7.93 -6.58
CA GLN A 258 -11.98 -6.90 -6.34
C GLN A 258 -12.10 -5.73 -7.32
N PHE A 259 -12.65 -5.93 -8.52
CA PHE A 259 -12.67 -4.88 -9.54
C PHE A 259 -13.43 -3.63 -9.13
N ARG A 260 -12.80 -2.46 -9.29
CA ARG A 260 -13.38 -1.15 -8.96
C ARG A 260 -13.31 -0.13 -10.09
N ILE A 261 -12.37 -0.23 -11.04
CA ILE A 261 -12.31 0.64 -12.23
C ILE A 261 -11.81 -0.16 -13.44
N TYR A 262 -12.35 0.13 -14.63
CA TYR A 262 -11.69 -0.16 -15.91
C TYR A 262 -11.58 1.09 -16.79
N THR A 263 -10.38 1.40 -17.29
CA THR A 263 -10.17 2.45 -18.29
C THR A 263 -9.51 1.91 -19.55
N ASP A 264 -10.02 2.27 -20.72
CA ASP A 264 -9.34 2.05 -22.00
C ASP A 264 -8.83 3.39 -22.54
N VAL A 265 -7.52 3.54 -22.69
CA VAL A 265 -6.87 4.80 -23.10
C VAL A 265 -6.64 4.82 -24.60
N HIS A 266 -7.30 5.76 -25.26
CA HIS A 266 -7.32 6.04 -26.68
C HIS A 266 -6.79 7.44 -26.95
N SER A 267 -6.52 7.77 -28.20
CA SER A 267 -6.43 9.16 -28.65
C SER A 267 -7.25 9.34 -29.94
N PHE A 268 -7.92 10.46 -30.16
CA PHE A 268 -7.91 11.70 -29.41
C PHE A 268 -9.32 12.18 -29.08
N SER A 269 -9.40 13.13 -28.15
CA SER A 269 -10.31 14.30 -28.17
C SER A 269 -10.46 15.00 -26.83
N MET A 270 -9.70 14.60 -25.80
CA MET A 270 -9.79 15.11 -24.43
C MET A 270 -11.19 14.89 -23.81
N VAL A 271 -11.70 13.66 -23.87
CA VAL A 271 -13.00 13.29 -23.31
C VAL A 271 -12.98 11.93 -22.62
N HIS A 272 -13.89 11.75 -21.67
CA HIS A 272 -14.27 10.45 -21.15
C HIS A 272 -15.55 9.99 -21.84
N PHE A 273 -15.45 8.99 -22.72
CA PHE A 273 -16.61 8.25 -23.20
C PHE A 273 -16.95 7.17 -22.19
N ALA A 274 -17.82 7.50 -21.24
CA ALA A 274 -18.33 6.55 -20.27
C ALA A 274 -19.79 6.23 -20.59
N ASN A 275 -20.17 4.96 -20.50
CA ASN A 275 -21.59 4.56 -20.64
C ASN A 275 -22.31 4.64 -19.29
N ARG A 276 -23.64 4.71 -19.31
CA ARG A 276 -24.47 4.65 -18.10
C ARG A 276 -25.10 3.28 -17.95
N SER A 277 -25.22 2.82 -16.71
CA SER A 277 -25.95 1.59 -16.37
C SER A 277 -27.34 1.92 -15.82
N PHE A 278 -28.14 0.88 -15.55
CA PHE A 278 -29.39 1.03 -14.78
C PHE A 278 -29.15 1.24 -13.27
N ASN A 279 -27.91 1.10 -12.80
CA ASN A 279 -27.51 1.34 -11.42
C ASN A 279 -27.17 2.84 -11.22
N SER A 280 -28.07 3.57 -10.55
CA SER A 280 -27.90 5.00 -10.31
C SER A 280 -26.72 5.33 -9.39
N ASN A 281 -26.40 4.45 -8.43
CA ASN A 281 -25.29 4.67 -7.49
C ASN A 281 -23.95 4.56 -8.22
N LEU A 282 -23.82 3.53 -9.07
CA LEU A 282 -22.68 3.38 -9.96
C LEU A 282 -22.49 4.61 -10.86
N ASN A 283 -23.55 5.12 -11.48
CA ASN A 283 -23.47 6.30 -12.35
C ASN A 283 -23.03 7.56 -11.58
N THR A 284 -23.47 7.73 -10.33
CA THR A 284 -23.06 8.84 -9.46
C THR A 284 -21.59 8.71 -9.09
N LEU A 285 -21.14 7.52 -8.71
CA LEU A 285 -19.76 7.25 -8.37
C LEU A 285 -18.83 7.45 -9.58
N GLN A 286 -19.22 6.96 -10.76
CA GLN A 286 -18.46 7.17 -12.00
C GLN A 286 -18.31 8.66 -12.31
N THR A 287 -19.40 9.45 -12.20
CA THR A 287 -19.32 10.92 -12.38
C THR A 287 -18.32 11.56 -11.41
N ARG A 288 -18.31 11.11 -10.15
CA ARG A 288 -17.38 11.61 -9.14
C ARG A 288 -15.93 11.27 -9.50
N VAL A 289 -15.62 10.00 -9.79
CA VAL A 289 -14.27 9.55 -10.16
C VAL A 289 -13.74 10.32 -11.39
N LEU A 290 -14.58 10.50 -12.42
CA LEU A 290 -14.23 11.27 -13.61
C LEU A 290 -14.00 12.76 -13.30
N SER A 291 -14.79 13.33 -12.37
CA SER A 291 -14.61 14.70 -11.91
C SER A 291 -13.29 14.87 -11.14
N ASP A 292 -12.94 13.93 -10.25
CA ASP A 292 -11.71 13.99 -9.46
C ASP A 292 -10.48 13.96 -10.39
N PHE A 293 -10.48 13.06 -11.38
CA PHE A 293 -9.47 13.02 -12.45
C PHE A 293 -9.40 14.34 -13.22
N THR A 294 -10.54 14.82 -13.71
CA THR A 294 -10.63 16.00 -14.58
C THR A 294 -10.20 17.27 -13.87
N ASN A 295 -10.64 17.46 -12.63
CA ASN A 295 -10.32 18.63 -11.83
C ASN A 295 -8.82 18.69 -11.52
N HIS A 296 -8.21 17.55 -11.16
CA HIS A 296 -6.78 17.45 -10.96
C HIS A 296 -6.00 17.82 -12.24
N HIS A 297 -6.36 17.22 -13.38
CA HIS A 297 -5.66 17.45 -14.63
C HIS A 297 -5.82 18.89 -15.14
N LYS A 298 -7.02 19.45 -15.06
CA LYS A 298 -7.31 20.82 -15.52
C LYS A 298 -6.53 21.89 -14.75
N ALA A 299 -6.11 21.59 -13.52
CA ALA A 299 -5.39 22.53 -12.70
C ALA A 299 -3.88 22.64 -13.04
N TYR A 300 -3.35 21.81 -13.94
CA TYR A 300 -2.02 22.04 -14.50
C TYR A 300 -1.97 23.34 -15.33
N PRO A 301 -0.78 23.96 -15.52
CA PRO A 301 -0.65 25.23 -16.24
C PRO A 301 -1.25 25.25 -17.66
N ALA A 302 -1.26 24.11 -18.35
CA ALA A 302 -1.84 23.99 -19.70
C ALA A 302 -3.38 24.00 -19.71
N GLY A 303 -4.04 23.83 -18.56
CA GLY A 303 -5.49 23.95 -18.43
C GLY A 303 -6.29 22.89 -19.19
N LYS A 304 -5.68 21.75 -19.53
CA LYS A 304 -6.30 20.71 -20.37
C LYS A 304 -7.46 20.06 -19.63
N ASN A 305 -8.64 20.10 -20.22
CA ASN A 305 -9.88 19.65 -19.61
C ASN A 305 -10.32 18.32 -20.23
N TYR A 306 -10.66 17.32 -19.44
CA TYR A 306 -11.21 16.05 -19.93
C TYR A 306 -12.72 16.01 -19.68
N VAL A 307 -13.53 16.11 -20.73
CA VAL A 307 -14.99 16.25 -20.53
C VAL A 307 -15.67 14.89 -20.40
N ASP A 308 -16.41 14.69 -19.31
CA ASP A 308 -17.32 13.53 -19.19
C ASP A 308 -18.49 13.64 -20.19
N ARG A 309 -18.56 12.67 -21.10
CA ARG A 309 -19.61 12.58 -22.13
C ARG A 309 -20.72 11.59 -21.75
N SER A 310 -20.73 11.06 -20.52
CA SER A 310 -21.72 10.09 -20.05
C SER A 310 -23.17 10.57 -20.18
N ALA A 311 -23.40 11.88 -20.11
CA ALA A 311 -24.72 12.49 -20.27
C ALA A 311 -25.35 12.27 -21.67
N PHE A 312 -24.55 11.91 -22.68
CA PHE A 312 -25.02 11.61 -24.04
C PHE A 312 -25.27 10.11 -24.26
N THR A 313 -25.04 9.29 -23.25
CA THR A 313 -25.25 7.83 -23.33
C THR A 313 -26.59 7.44 -22.70
N THR A 314 -27.16 6.34 -23.16
CA THR A 314 -28.43 5.79 -22.64
C THR A 314 -28.19 4.37 -22.14
N PRO A 315 -28.59 4.03 -20.89
CA PRO A 315 -28.48 2.67 -20.39
C PRO A 315 -29.11 1.64 -21.33
N GLY A 316 -28.42 0.51 -21.52
CA GLY A 316 -28.88 -0.57 -22.38
C GLY A 316 -28.53 -0.40 -23.87
N PHE A 317 -27.77 0.63 -24.25
CA PHE A 317 -27.28 0.84 -25.61
C PHE A 317 -25.77 0.99 -25.64
N GLY A 318 -25.14 0.54 -26.73
CA GLY A 318 -23.71 0.66 -26.92
C GLY A 318 -23.22 0.28 -28.31
N ILE A 319 -21.91 0.15 -28.45
CA ILE A 319 -21.22 -0.09 -29.74
C ILE A 319 -20.32 -1.34 -29.73
N GLY A 320 -20.24 -2.04 -28.60
CA GLY A 320 -19.40 -3.22 -28.41
C GLY A 320 -17.98 -2.84 -27.99
N SER A 321 -17.83 -1.74 -27.25
CA SER A 321 -16.54 -1.30 -26.73
C SER A 321 -16.15 -2.05 -25.45
N SER A 322 -14.87 -2.00 -25.12
CA SER A 322 -14.28 -2.70 -23.98
C SER A 322 -14.83 -2.20 -22.65
N ASP A 323 -14.93 -0.89 -22.46
CA ASP A 323 -15.51 -0.25 -21.30
C ASP A 323 -16.98 -0.64 -21.06
N GLU A 324 -17.77 -0.78 -22.11
CA GLU A 324 -19.15 -1.27 -22.01
C GLU A 324 -19.22 -2.70 -21.46
N TYR A 325 -18.26 -3.57 -21.83
CA TYR A 325 -18.15 -4.91 -21.27
C TYR A 325 -17.85 -4.86 -19.77
N PHE A 326 -16.86 -4.07 -19.34
CA PHE A 326 -16.47 -4.00 -17.94
C PHE A 326 -17.55 -3.33 -17.07
N LEU A 327 -18.17 -2.26 -17.55
CA LEU A 327 -19.31 -1.61 -16.90
C LEU A 327 -20.46 -2.60 -16.66
N THR A 328 -20.80 -3.43 -17.66
CA THR A 328 -21.98 -4.28 -17.58
C THR A 328 -21.71 -5.59 -16.84
N THR A 329 -20.52 -6.17 -17.02
CA THR A 329 -20.14 -7.48 -16.44
C THR A 329 -19.77 -7.35 -14.97
N TYR A 330 -18.91 -6.38 -14.63
CA TYR A 330 -18.42 -6.19 -13.26
C TYR A 330 -19.22 -5.13 -12.48
N GLN A 331 -20.13 -4.39 -13.15
CA GLN A 331 -20.87 -3.28 -12.54
C GLN A 331 -19.96 -2.15 -12.02
N ILE A 332 -18.78 -1.91 -12.59
CA ILE A 332 -17.81 -0.93 -12.09
C ILE A 332 -17.78 0.37 -12.90
N PRO A 333 -17.31 1.51 -12.34
CA PRO A 333 -16.96 2.68 -13.13
C PRO A 333 -16.05 2.30 -14.29
N SER A 334 -16.47 2.62 -15.52
CA SER A 334 -15.75 2.19 -16.69
C SER A 334 -15.94 3.13 -17.87
N TRP A 335 -14.83 3.48 -18.53
CA TRP A 335 -14.83 4.44 -19.64
C TRP A 335 -13.69 4.24 -20.62
N THR A 336 -13.94 4.67 -21.85
CA THR A 336 -12.91 4.99 -22.85
C THR A 336 -12.41 6.41 -22.61
N LEU A 337 -11.12 6.59 -22.29
CA LEU A 337 -10.47 7.90 -22.19
C LEU A 337 -9.83 8.24 -23.54
N GLU A 338 -10.26 9.34 -24.15
CA GLU A 338 -9.62 9.89 -25.36
C GLU A 338 -8.68 11.02 -24.96
N ILE A 339 -7.37 10.81 -25.12
CA ILE A 339 -6.34 11.77 -24.71
C ILE A 339 -6.11 12.88 -25.74
N GLU A 340 -5.15 13.77 -25.45
CA GLU A 340 -4.83 14.91 -26.30
C GLU A 340 -4.46 14.53 -27.75
N PRO A 341 -4.79 15.39 -28.73
CA PRO A 341 -5.44 16.73 -28.66
C PRO A 341 -6.96 16.73 -28.44
N SER A 342 -7.59 17.91 -28.48
CA SER A 342 -9.05 18.07 -28.59
C SER A 342 -9.58 17.64 -29.97
N GLY A 343 -10.89 17.46 -30.10
CA GLY A 343 -11.53 17.02 -31.35
C GLY A 343 -12.74 17.85 -31.76
N PHE A 344 -13.45 17.43 -32.81
CA PHE A 344 -14.59 18.16 -33.39
C PHE A 344 -15.96 17.58 -33.00
N LEU A 345 -16.11 17.16 -31.73
CA LEU A 345 -17.33 16.49 -31.27
C LEU A 345 -18.55 17.43 -31.33
N THR A 346 -19.76 16.87 -31.39
CA THR A 346 -21.01 17.64 -31.32
C THR A 346 -21.89 17.16 -30.14
N PRO A 347 -22.40 18.07 -29.28
CA PRO A 347 -21.93 19.44 -29.08
C PRO A 347 -20.42 19.45 -28.78
N ASP A 348 -19.74 20.52 -29.19
CA ASP A 348 -18.30 20.66 -28.96
C ASP A 348 -17.99 20.68 -27.47
N ALA A 349 -17.04 19.84 -27.05
CA ALA A 349 -16.58 19.74 -25.67
C ALA A 349 -15.55 20.83 -25.35
N HIS A 350 -14.86 21.36 -26.37
CA HIS A 350 -13.74 22.28 -26.25
C HIS A 350 -13.84 23.45 -27.25
N PRO A 351 -14.90 24.28 -27.18
CA PRO A 351 -15.20 25.30 -28.19
C PRO A 351 -14.13 26.40 -28.35
N ASP A 352 -13.20 26.51 -27.41
CA ASP A 352 -12.09 27.47 -27.43
C ASP A 352 -10.80 26.89 -28.01
N LEU A 353 -10.75 25.58 -28.28
CA LEU A 353 -9.61 24.91 -28.90
C LEU A 353 -9.87 24.68 -30.40
N PRO A 354 -8.85 24.86 -31.26
CA PRO A 354 -9.01 24.72 -32.70
C PRO A 354 -9.17 23.27 -33.19
N GLY A 355 -8.88 22.27 -32.35
CA GLY A 355 -9.05 20.85 -32.63
C GLY A 355 -7.84 20.20 -33.31
N VAL A 356 -7.69 18.88 -33.10
CA VAL A 356 -6.69 18.02 -33.74
C VAL A 356 -5.26 18.61 -33.68
N GLY A 357 -4.44 18.46 -34.73
CA GLY A 357 -3.10 19.02 -34.76
C GLY A 357 -3.05 20.55 -34.64
N ALA A 358 -4.15 21.27 -34.94
CA ALA A 358 -4.18 22.73 -34.80
C ALA A 358 -4.09 23.20 -33.34
N ASP A 359 -4.40 22.35 -32.35
CA ASP A 359 -4.18 22.63 -30.92
C ASP A 359 -2.72 23.01 -30.61
N TYR A 360 -1.79 22.57 -31.46
CA TYR A 360 -0.35 22.82 -31.32
C TYR A 360 0.23 23.55 -32.53
N GLY A 361 -0.59 24.33 -33.23
CA GLY A 361 -0.16 25.14 -34.38
C GLY A 361 -0.05 24.38 -35.70
N GLY A 362 -0.59 23.15 -35.76
CA GLY A 362 -0.68 22.38 -36.99
C GLY A 362 -1.76 22.86 -37.98
N PHE A 363 -1.82 22.22 -39.15
CA PHE A 363 -2.71 22.66 -40.23
C PHE A 363 -4.15 22.12 -40.15
N ALA A 364 -4.41 20.99 -39.46
CA ALA A 364 -5.74 20.39 -39.37
C ALA A 364 -6.40 20.08 -40.73
N ASN A 365 -5.61 19.75 -41.75
CA ASN A 365 -6.09 19.66 -43.14
C ASN A 365 -7.10 18.53 -43.39
N ASP A 366 -7.00 17.42 -42.67
CA ASP A 366 -7.87 16.25 -42.87
C ASP A 366 -8.42 15.63 -41.58
N GLY A 367 -8.10 16.23 -40.42
CA GLY A 367 -8.50 15.79 -39.09
C GLY A 367 -7.81 14.53 -38.56
N HIS A 368 -6.97 13.85 -39.35
CA HIS A 368 -6.25 12.65 -38.92
C HIS A 368 -4.94 12.99 -38.21
N ASP A 369 -4.47 14.23 -38.33
CA ASP A 369 -3.35 14.78 -37.58
C ASP A 369 -3.59 14.80 -36.06
N GLY A 370 -4.83 14.62 -35.59
CA GLY A 370 -5.12 14.39 -34.17
C GLY A 370 -4.47 13.12 -33.59
N PHE A 371 -4.16 12.10 -34.41
CA PHE A 371 -3.42 10.92 -33.94
C PHE A 371 -1.89 11.11 -33.95
N ILE A 372 -1.41 12.27 -34.43
CA ILE A 372 0.00 12.62 -34.55
C ILE A 372 0.32 13.77 -33.58
N LEU A 373 0.44 13.48 -32.29
CA LEU A 373 0.85 14.49 -31.32
C LEU A 373 2.31 14.92 -31.58
N PRO A 374 2.64 16.23 -31.53
CA PRO A 374 4.03 16.69 -31.62
C PRO A 374 4.90 16.09 -30.52
N GLU A 375 6.15 15.76 -30.84
CA GLU A 375 7.11 15.18 -29.89
C GLU A 375 7.37 16.08 -28.67
N SER A 376 7.23 17.40 -28.81
CA SER A 376 7.39 18.36 -27.70
C SER A 376 6.29 18.26 -26.64
N GLU A 377 5.16 17.62 -26.94
CA GLU A 377 4.02 17.56 -26.03
C GLU A 377 3.95 16.24 -25.25
N ILE A 378 4.49 15.15 -25.78
CA ILE A 378 4.25 13.81 -25.23
C ILE A 378 4.76 13.66 -23.80
N LYS A 379 5.88 14.29 -23.45
CA LYS A 379 6.39 14.29 -22.07
C LYS A 379 5.35 14.84 -21.09
N ARG A 380 4.81 16.03 -21.39
CA ARG A 380 3.77 16.66 -20.57
C ARG A 380 2.53 15.78 -20.50
N VAL A 381 2.09 15.24 -21.63
CA VAL A 381 0.88 14.40 -21.72
C VAL A 381 1.03 13.16 -20.82
N ARG A 382 2.12 12.39 -20.96
CA ARG A 382 2.30 11.15 -20.20
C ARG A 382 2.46 11.40 -18.70
N GLU A 383 3.24 12.41 -18.30
CA GLU A 383 3.47 12.74 -16.88
C GLU A 383 2.19 13.25 -16.19
N GLN A 384 1.46 14.17 -16.82
CA GLN A 384 0.25 14.76 -16.22
C GLN A 384 -0.92 13.76 -16.18
N LEU A 385 -1.05 12.89 -17.18
CA LEU A 385 -2.07 11.85 -17.20
C LEU A 385 -1.78 10.76 -16.17
N ALA A 386 -0.53 10.28 -16.07
CA ALA A 386 -0.14 9.29 -15.07
C ALA A 386 -0.51 9.77 -13.66
N GLN A 387 -0.09 10.98 -13.29
CA GLN A 387 -0.44 11.58 -11.99
C GLN A 387 -1.96 11.73 -11.78
N SER A 388 -2.72 12.03 -12.83
CA SER A 388 -4.19 12.17 -12.72
C SER A 388 -4.90 10.83 -12.51
N PHE A 389 -4.38 9.73 -13.08
CA PHE A 389 -4.87 8.38 -12.78
C PHE A 389 -4.67 8.02 -11.31
N MET A 390 -3.53 8.39 -10.72
CA MET A 390 -3.24 8.09 -9.31
C MET A 390 -4.30 8.69 -8.38
N VAL A 391 -4.75 9.92 -8.66
CA VAL A 391 -5.80 10.59 -7.89
C VAL A 391 -7.12 9.81 -7.93
N ALA A 392 -7.52 9.35 -9.11
CA ALA A 392 -8.74 8.56 -9.27
C ALA A 392 -8.65 7.21 -8.56
N TRP A 393 -7.48 6.56 -8.62
CA TRP A 393 -7.24 5.27 -7.99
C TRP A 393 -7.14 5.36 -6.47
N TYR A 394 -6.49 6.40 -5.93
CA TYR A 394 -6.47 6.66 -4.50
C TYR A 394 -7.87 6.80 -3.88
N GLY A 395 -8.79 7.47 -4.58
CA GLY A 395 -10.19 7.55 -4.15
C GLY A 395 -10.91 6.20 -4.18
N GLN A 396 -10.56 5.33 -5.12
CA GLN A 396 -11.16 4.01 -5.28
C GLN A 396 -10.44 2.88 -4.53
N ALA A 397 -9.30 3.16 -3.91
CA ALA A 397 -8.66 2.26 -2.94
C ALA A 397 -9.53 2.08 -1.68
N GLY A 398 -10.36 3.07 -1.33
CA GLY A 398 -11.30 3.00 -0.21
C GLY A 398 -11.63 4.37 0.37
N PRO A 399 -12.83 4.57 0.94
CA PRO A 399 -13.05 5.69 1.84
C PRO A 399 -12.16 5.56 3.08
N PRO A 400 -11.65 6.68 3.64
CA PRO A 400 -10.89 6.65 4.89
C PRO A 400 -11.77 6.23 6.06
N SER A 401 -11.17 5.64 7.09
CA SER A 401 -11.80 5.40 8.39
C SER A 401 -10.81 5.67 9.53
N ILE A 402 -11.32 5.93 10.74
CA ILE A 402 -10.45 6.07 11.92
C ILE A 402 -9.97 4.67 12.31
N ALA A 403 -8.66 4.47 12.31
CA ALA A 403 -8.01 3.23 12.72
C ALA A 403 -7.63 3.25 14.21
N GLN A 404 -7.24 4.42 14.75
CA GLN A 404 -6.86 4.57 16.16
C GLN A 404 -7.21 5.95 16.70
N LEU A 405 -7.59 6.01 17.97
CA LEU A 405 -7.70 7.22 18.77
C LEU A 405 -6.93 7.03 20.07
N ARG A 406 -6.04 7.97 20.40
CA ARG A 406 -5.20 7.93 21.60
C ARG A 406 -5.18 9.29 22.29
N VAL A 407 -5.22 9.28 23.62
CA VAL A 407 -5.13 10.50 24.44
C VAL A 407 -3.88 10.45 25.33
N ILE A 408 -3.12 11.55 25.33
CA ILE A 408 -1.88 11.72 26.07
C ILE A 408 -2.02 12.90 27.03
N ASP A 409 -1.72 12.70 28.30
CA ASP A 409 -1.69 13.76 29.32
C ASP A 409 -0.43 14.62 29.17
N HIS A 410 -0.56 15.95 29.11
CA HIS A 410 0.57 16.84 28.87
C HIS A 410 1.55 16.91 30.04
N LEU A 411 1.06 16.81 31.28
CA LEU A 411 1.88 16.96 32.47
C LEU A 411 2.79 15.76 32.68
N SER A 412 2.21 14.57 32.58
CA SER A 412 2.89 13.30 32.83
C SER A 412 3.50 12.68 31.58
N GLN A 413 3.06 13.09 30.38
CA GLN A 413 3.40 12.41 29.12
C GLN A 413 2.96 10.94 29.09
N ALA A 414 1.94 10.56 29.86
CA ALA A 414 1.36 9.22 29.88
C ALA A 414 0.21 9.08 28.88
N ILE A 415 0.08 7.89 28.29
CA ILE A 415 -1.12 7.50 27.54
C ILE A 415 -2.22 7.20 28.56
N VAL A 416 -3.32 7.94 28.50
CA VAL A 416 -4.46 7.78 29.41
C VAL A 416 -5.59 6.95 28.80
N PHE A 417 -5.66 6.94 27.47
CA PHE A 417 -6.65 6.19 26.70
C PHE A 417 -6.09 5.80 25.34
N ASP A 418 -6.37 4.57 24.93
CA ASP A 418 -6.03 4.05 23.61
C ASP A 418 -7.19 3.20 23.08
N ALA A 419 -7.65 3.48 21.87
CA ALA A 419 -8.68 2.73 21.19
C ALA A 419 -8.26 2.49 19.75
N GLU A 420 -8.23 1.22 19.33
CA GLU A 420 -7.74 0.85 18.00
C GLU A 420 -8.65 -0.23 17.39
N TRP A 421 -9.01 -0.04 16.12
CA TRP A 421 -9.78 -1.00 15.35
C TRP A 421 -8.85 -2.04 14.72
N ASP A 422 -9.16 -3.31 14.96
CA ASP A 422 -8.46 -4.44 14.34
C ASP A 422 -9.46 -5.31 13.58
N ILE A 423 -9.06 -5.82 12.44
CA ILE A 423 -9.86 -6.81 11.72
C ILE A 423 -9.82 -8.16 12.45
N ASN A 424 -10.96 -8.81 12.57
CA ASN A 424 -11.10 -10.14 13.13
C ASN A 424 -11.19 -11.21 12.02
N ALA A 425 -11.18 -12.48 12.42
CA ALA A 425 -11.23 -13.61 11.48
C ALA A 425 -12.53 -13.70 10.64
N ASN A 426 -13.59 -12.98 11.04
CA ASN A 426 -14.83 -12.91 10.28
C ASN A 426 -14.84 -11.76 9.25
N GLY A 427 -13.77 -10.95 9.18
CA GLY A 427 -13.69 -9.78 8.31
C GLY A 427 -14.44 -8.55 8.85
N GLU A 428 -14.87 -8.56 10.11
CA GLU A 428 -15.41 -7.39 10.81
C GLU A 428 -14.28 -6.71 11.61
N ARG A 429 -14.46 -5.46 12.01
CA ARG A 429 -13.51 -4.78 12.90
C ARG A 429 -14.01 -4.80 14.34
N GLU A 430 -13.12 -5.18 15.25
CA GLU A 430 -13.32 -5.13 16.69
C GLU A 430 -12.54 -3.94 17.27
N LEU A 431 -13.18 -3.19 18.17
CA LEU A 431 -12.54 -2.08 18.86
C LEU A 431 -11.84 -2.59 20.12
N TYR A 432 -10.51 -2.50 20.13
CA TYR A 432 -9.70 -2.77 21.29
C TYR A 432 -9.47 -1.47 22.06
N THR A 433 -10.13 -1.34 23.21
CA THR A 433 -10.05 -0.15 24.04
C THR A 433 -9.30 -0.44 25.34
N GLN A 434 -8.38 0.45 25.70
CA GLN A 434 -7.64 0.42 26.94
C GLN A 434 -7.81 1.73 27.71
N TYR A 435 -8.20 1.57 28.97
CA TYR A 435 -8.46 2.65 29.91
C TYR A 435 -7.36 2.64 30.97
N TYR A 436 -6.54 3.70 30.98
CA TYR A 436 -5.46 3.86 31.97
C TYR A 436 -5.82 4.92 33.00
N ASN A 437 -6.50 5.98 32.59
CA ASN A 437 -7.05 6.99 33.48
C ASN A 437 -8.23 7.72 32.80
N GLU A 438 -8.99 8.48 33.57
CA GLU A 438 -10.01 9.39 33.06
C GLU A 438 -9.37 10.70 32.56
N ILE A 439 -10.04 11.38 31.62
CA ILE A 439 -9.72 12.78 31.33
C ILE A 439 -10.32 13.64 32.43
N ILE A 440 -9.52 14.53 33.00
CA ILE A 440 -9.98 15.48 34.01
C ILE A 440 -10.25 16.83 33.33
N ALA A 441 -11.45 17.35 33.53
CA ALA A 441 -11.83 18.67 33.00
C ALA A 441 -10.89 19.77 33.50
N GLY A 442 -10.47 20.66 32.61
CA GLY A 442 -9.52 21.74 32.88
C GLY A 442 -8.05 21.38 32.70
N ASN A 443 -7.69 20.11 32.50
CA ASN A 443 -6.33 19.70 32.17
C ASN A 443 -6.04 19.70 30.66
N ASP A 444 -4.76 19.77 30.32
CA ASP A 444 -4.27 19.78 28.95
C ASP A 444 -3.86 18.37 28.48
N TYR A 445 -4.31 18.01 27.28
CA TYR A 445 -4.09 16.72 26.66
C TYR A 445 -3.71 16.86 25.19
N SER A 446 -3.09 15.83 24.61
CA SER A 446 -3.01 15.64 23.16
C SER A 446 -3.96 14.52 22.75
N LEU A 447 -4.71 14.74 21.67
CA LEU A 447 -5.51 13.74 20.98
C LEU A 447 -4.79 13.36 19.68
N LEU A 448 -4.44 12.09 19.54
CA LEU A 448 -3.93 11.50 18.30
C LEU A 448 -5.05 10.71 17.63
N ILE A 449 -5.28 10.97 16.34
CA ILE A 449 -6.23 10.26 15.49
C ILE A 449 -5.45 9.71 14.30
N ARG A 450 -5.49 8.39 14.12
CA ARG A 450 -4.88 7.70 12.98
C ARG A 450 -5.96 7.22 12.03
N PHE A 451 -5.72 7.42 10.74
CA PHE A 451 -6.57 6.96 9.65
C PHE A 451 -5.93 5.77 8.94
N ASP A 452 -6.72 5.01 8.20
CA ASP A 452 -6.25 3.83 7.45
C ASP A 452 -5.64 4.14 6.07
N LYS A 453 -5.44 5.43 5.77
CA LYS A 453 -4.81 5.91 4.54
C LYS A 453 -4.15 7.29 4.76
N PRO A 454 -3.15 7.70 3.96
CA PRO A 454 -2.59 9.05 4.04
C PRO A 454 -3.66 10.08 3.71
N MET A 455 -3.80 11.12 4.53
CA MET A 455 -4.94 12.05 4.43
C MET A 455 -4.58 13.39 3.80
N ARG A 456 -3.30 13.78 3.78
CA ARG A 456 -2.88 15.10 3.28
C ARG A 456 -1.79 15.01 2.23
N PHE A 457 -1.80 16.04 1.39
CA PHE A 457 -0.74 16.33 0.45
C PHE A 457 0.12 17.47 1.00
N ARG A 458 1.43 17.38 0.79
CA ARG A 458 2.38 18.46 1.06
C ARG A 458 2.90 19.03 -0.23
N ASN A 459 2.92 20.36 -0.32
CA ASN A 459 3.53 21.04 -1.45
C ASN A 459 5.07 20.84 -1.46
N SER A 460 5.75 21.32 -2.50
CA SER A 460 7.22 21.23 -2.60
C SER A 460 7.98 21.95 -1.48
N GLY A 461 7.32 22.79 -0.68
CA GLY A 461 7.86 23.42 0.52
C GLY A 461 7.64 22.62 1.82
N GLY A 462 6.99 21.45 1.74
CA GLY A 462 6.66 20.60 2.89
C GLY A 462 5.43 21.05 3.68
N GLU A 463 4.69 22.03 3.18
CA GLU A 463 3.50 22.56 3.85
C GLU A 463 2.23 21.80 3.42
N ILE A 464 1.32 21.58 4.36
CA ILE A 464 0.01 20.99 4.09
C ILE A 464 -0.76 21.90 3.12
N ALA A 465 -1.21 21.31 2.02
CA ALA A 465 -1.95 22.01 0.98
C ALA A 465 -3.06 21.12 0.43
N SER A 466 -4.05 21.73 -0.22
CA SER A 466 -4.97 20.98 -1.05
C SER A 466 -4.21 20.34 -2.21
N LEU A 467 -4.50 19.07 -2.49
CA LEU A 467 -4.05 18.44 -3.72
C LEU A 467 -4.57 19.24 -4.91
N GLN A 468 -3.76 19.36 -5.96
CA GLN A 468 -4.08 20.15 -7.13
C GLN A 468 -5.48 19.80 -7.67
N GLY A 469 -6.31 20.81 -7.90
CA GLY A 469 -7.68 20.63 -8.41
C GLY A 469 -8.70 20.07 -7.40
N GLN A 470 -8.28 19.68 -6.20
CA GLN A 470 -9.14 19.12 -5.16
C GLN A 470 -9.52 20.15 -4.11
N THR A 471 -10.67 19.92 -3.47
CA THR A 471 -11.14 20.70 -2.31
C THR A 471 -11.22 19.78 -1.10
N THR A 472 -10.41 20.06 -0.07
CA THR A 472 -10.34 19.25 1.15
C THR A 472 -10.38 20.15 2.39
N ILE A 473 -10.96 19.64 3.46
CA ILE A 473 -10.95 20.31 4.77
C ILE A 473 -9.64 19.92 5.46
N LEU A 474 -8.72 20.88 5.63
CA LEU A 474 -7.35 20.57 6.07
C LEU A 474 -7.24 20.03 7.50
N ASN A 475 -8.14 20.38 8.41
CA ASN A 475 -8.14 19.86 9.79
C ASN A 475 -9.46 19.14 10.09
N PRO A 476 -9.45 18.01 10.83
CA PRO A 476 -10.67 17.38 11.31
C PRO A 476 -11.55 18.33 12.14
N ILE A 477 -12.86 18.13 12.07
CA ILE A 477 -13.82 18.69 13.02
C ILE A 477 -13.98 17.67 14.13
N ILE A 478 -13.71 18.10 15.37
CA ILE A 478 -13.67 17.24 16.55
C ILE A 478 -14.57 17.87 17.61
N GLU A 479 -15.56 17.10 18.06
CA GLU A 479 -16.54 17.49 19.07
C GLU A 479 -16.59 16.43 20.18
N GLY A 480 -16.85 16.87 21.42
CA GLY A 480 -17.15 15.98 22.53
C GLY A 480 -18.65 15.95 22.81
N VAL A 481 -19.21 14.79 23.12
CA VAL A 481 -20.60 14.65 23.55
C VAL A 481 -20.65 13.89 24.88
N SER A 482 -21.26 14.47 25.91
CA SER A 482 -21.46 13.81 27.21
C SER A 482 -22.91 13.97 27.66
N ASN A 483 -23.52 12.88 28.13
CA ASN A 483 -24.95 12.83 28.51
C ASN A 483 -25.90 13.42 27.46
N GLY A 484 -25.59 13.23 26.18
CA GLY A 484 -26.37 13.76 25.05
C GLY A 484 -26.24 15.27 24.81
N SER A 485 -25.36 15.96 25.55
CA SER A 485 -25.07 17.38 25.37
C SER A 485 -23.66 17.58 24.81
N ALA A 486 -23.48 18.60 23.97
CA ALA A 486 -22.16 18.95 23.45
C ALA A 486 -21.24 19.45 24.59
N VAL A 487 -19.98 19.03 24.55
CA VAL A 487 -18.89 19.48 25.40
C VAL A 487 -17.98 20.37 24.56
N GLU A 488 -17.71 21.58 25.05
CA GLU A 488 -16.80 22.51 24.39
C GLU A 488 -15.35 22.04 24.57
N LEU A 489 -14.65 21.86 23.45
CA LEU A 489 -13.24 21.50 23.40
C LEU A 489 -12.43 22.70 22.91
N ASN A 490 -11.47 23.15 23.71
CA ASN A 490 -10.50 24.15 23.29
C ASN A 490 -9.38 23.47 22.53
N LEU A 491 -9.45 23.48 21.19
CA LEU A 491 -8.47 22.84 20.31
C LEU A 491 -7.33 23.81 19.93
N SER A 492 -6.09 23.33 19.95
CA SER A 492 -4.90 24.09 19.56
C SER A 492 -3.80 23.19 19.00
N ASN A 493 -2.75 23.79 18.40
CA ASN A 493 -1.57 23.06 17.91
C ASN A 493 -1.89 21.88 16.95
N HIS A 494 -2.73 22.16 15.95
CA HIS A 494 -3.16 21.17 14.95
C HIS A 494 -1.98 20.76 14.07
N ARG A 495 -1.71 19.47 13.97
CA ARG A 495 -0.57 18.96 13.19
C ARG A 495 -0.88 17.63 12.54
N TRP A 496 -0.53 17.54 11.25
CA TRP A 496 -0.43 16.28 10.53
C TRP A 496 1.00 15.76 10.67
N VAL A 497 1.13 14.50 11.07
CA VAL A 497 2.42 13.88 11.38
C VAL A 497 3.00 13.28 10.10
N ASN A 498 4.19 13.74 9.69
CA ASN A 498 4.87 13.28 8.48
C ASN A 498 6.26 12.68 8.76
N SER A 499 6.59 12.42 10.01
CA SER A 499 7.81 11.71 10.40
C SER A 499 7.46 10.51 11.26
N GLN A 500 8.17 9.42 11.01
CA GLN A 500 8.18 8.29 11.93
C GLN A 500 9.11 8.65 13.08
N SER A 501 8.63 8.55 14.32
CA SER A 501 9.42 8.93 15.51
C SER A 501 9.34 7.87 16.59
N ASN A 502 10.35 7.80 17.46
CA ASN A 502 10.33 6.91 18.62
C ASN A 502 9.60 7.58 19.81
N SER A 503 8.48 8.25 19.51
CA SER A 503 7.57 8.85 20.47
C SER A 503 6.13 8.46 20.15
N TRP A 504 5.21 8.77 21.05
CA TRP A 504 3.77 8.60 20.80
C TRP A 504 3.28 9.44 19.60
N GLU A 505 3.98 10.52 19.24
CA GLU A 505 3.69 11.35 18.06
C GLU A 505 4.45 10.81 16.84
N SER A 506 3.88 9.77 16.22
CA SER A 506 4.39 9.15 15.00
C SER A 506 3.23 8.80 14.08
N TYR A 507 3.45 8.94 12.77
CA TYR A 507 2.50 8.40 11.79
C TYR A 507 2.42 6.86 11.92
N GLY A 508 1.34 6.28 11.41
CA GLY A 508 1.12 4.84 11.40
C GLY A 508 1.99 4.14 10.36
N PHE A 509 1.43 4.01 9.15
CA PHE A 509 2.10 3.41 8.00
C PHE A 509 2.55 4.45 6.98
N TYR A 510 1.82 5.56 6.83
CA TYR A 510 2.07 6.56 5.79
C TYR A 510 2.16 7.97 6.36
N GLN A 511 2.98 8.81 5.76
CA GLN A 511 3.06 10.23 6.06
C GLN A 511 1.67 10.87 5.95
N ASP A 512 1.34 11.68 6.94
CA ASP A 512 0.07 12.38 7.05
C ASP A 512 -1.18 11.46 7.12
N ASP A 513 -1.02 10.20 7.55
CA ASP A 513 -2.13 9.32 7.98
C ASP A 513 -2.60 9.59 9.43
N THR A 514 -1.85 10.43 10.16
CA THR A 514 -2.05 10.68 11.58
C THR A 514 -2.17 12.18 11.83
N PHE A 515 -3.23 12.56 12.56
CA PHE A 515 -3.49 13.92 13.01
C PHE A 515 -3.37 14.01 14.52
N VAL A 516 -2.73 15.07 15.00
CA VAL A 516 -2.62 15.37 16.44
C VAL A 516 -3.13 16.78 16.71
N VAL A 517 -3.86 16.92 17.81
CA VAL A 517 -4.38 18.20 18.31
C VAL A 517 -4.26 18.25 19.82
N ASP A 518 -3.84 19.39 20.35
CA ASP A 518 -3.86 19.63 21.79
C ASP A 518 -5.26 20.12 22.17
N PHE A 519 -5.82 19.58 23.25
CA PHE A 519 -7.15 19.96 23.71
C PHE A 519 -7.24 20.13 25.23
N ASN A 520 -8.19 20.95 25.62
CA ASN A 520 -8.61 21.15 27.00
C ASN A 520 -10.15 21.22 27.06
N MET A 521 -10.76 20.61 28.07
CA MET A 521 -12.20 20.71 28.32
C MET A 521 -12.47 21.76 29.39
N ASP A 522 -13.54 22.55 29.25
CA ASP A 522 -13.93 23.51 30.29
C ASP A 522 -14.11 22.80 31.65
N ALA A 523 -13.41 23.27 32.68
CA ALA A 523 -13.53 22.78 34.05
C ALA A 523 -14.95 22.92 34.63
N SER A 524 -15.81 23.72 33.99
CA SER A 524 -17.20 23.94 34.39
C SER A 524 -18.18 22.85 33.93
N ILE A 525 -17.73 21.85 33.16
CA ILE A 525 -18.61 20.72 32.80
C ILE A 525 -19.11 20.01 34.06
N ASN A 526 -20.37 19.59 34.06
CA ASN A 526 -20.96 18.81 35.15
C ASN A 526 -20.79 17.31 34.86
N ALA A 527 -19.55 16.86 34.67
CA ALA A 527 -19.25 15.44 34.57
C ALA A 527 -19.28 14.84 35.98
N ALA A 528 -20.15 13.86 36.18
CA ALA A 528 -20.00 12.98 37.33
C ALA A 528 -18.70 12.17 37.18
N ASP A 529 -18.25 11.55 38.26
CA ASP A 529 -17.20 10.53 38.19
C ASP A 529 -17.59 9.46 37.15
N ASP A 530 -16.65 9.04 36.30
CA ASP A 530 -16.87 8.08 35.21
C ASP A 530 -17.96 8.48 34.20
N ALA A 531 -18.18 9.78 33.96
CA ALA A 531 -19.11 10.20 32.91
C ALA A 531 -18.57 9.84 31.53
N ALA A 532 -19.43 9.33 30.65
CA ALA A 532 -19.05 9.01 29.27
C ALA A 532 -18.87 10.28 28.42
N LEU A 533 -17.77 10.35 27.68
CA LEU A 533 -17.46 11.29 26.62
C LEU A 533 -17.34 10.53 25.30
N THR A 534 -18.29 10.75 24.40
CA THR A 534 -18.24 10.23 23.03
C THR A 534 -17.53 11.24 22.14
N TRP A 535 -16.51 10.78 21.42
CA TRP A 535 -15.84 11.56 20.39
C TRP A 535 -16.71 11.59 19.14
N LYS A 536 -16.94 12.79 18.60
CA LYS A 536 -17.66 13.00 17.34
C LYS A 536 -16.73 13.67 16.34
N ILE A 537 -16.23 12.90 15.37
CA ILE A 537 -15.12 13.30 14.50
C ILE A 537 -15.55 13.19 13.04
N ILE A 538 -15.22 14.19 12.21
CA ILE A 538 -15.30 14.08 10.75
C ILE A 538 -14.11 14.80 10.12
N THR A 539 -13.61 14.25 9.02
CA THR A 539 -12.66 14.92 8.13
C THR A 539 -12.83 14.41 6.72
N THR A 540 -12.10 15.00 5.79
CA THR A 540 -11.95 14.49 4.42
C THR A 540 -10.53 14.03 4.17
N ASP A 541 -10.34 13.08 3.26
CA ASP A 541 -9.03 12.78 2.69
C ASP A 541 -8.56 13.85 1.69
N MET A 542 -7.42 13.62 1.03
CA MET A 542 -6.81 14.64 0.15
C MET A 542 -7.61 14.92 -1.14
N ILE A 543 -8.57 14.05 -1.50
CA ILE A 543 -9.49 14.26 -2.63
C ILE A 543 -10.88 14.73 -2.19
N GLY A 544 -11.09 14.95 -0.88
CA GLY A 544 -12.37 15.43 -0.37
C GLY A 544 -13.38 14.33 -0.02
N GLN A 545 -12.98 13.06 0.06
CA GLN A 545 -13.84 11.97 0.53
C GLN A 545 -13.95 12.02 2.06
N ASN A 546 -15.17 12.06 2.62
CA ASN A 546 -15.31 11.98 4.08
C ASN A 546 -14.94 10.59 4.60
N ILE A 547 -14.67 10.53 5.89
CA ILE A 547 -14.52 9.27 6.61
C ILE A 547 -15.81 8.46 6.65
N ASP A 548 -15.65 7.15 6.73
CA ASP A 548 -16.71 6.25 7.15
C ASP A 548 -17.14 6.55 8.59
N ALA A 549 -18.46 6.56 8.82
CA ALA A 549 -19.04 6.92 10.10
C ALA A 549 -19.06 5.76 11.11
N ASN A 550 -18.84 4.52 10.66
CA ASN A 550 -18.84 3.35 11.53
C ASN A 550 -17.74 2.34 11.15
N PRO A 551 -16.50 2.54 11.65
CA PRO A 551 -15.39 1.67 11.30
C PRO A 551 -15.59 0.19 11.68
N ALA A 552 -16.52 -0.15 12.57
CA ALA A 552 -16.82 -1.54 12.94
C ALA A 552 -17.28 -2.38 11.73
N THR A 553 -18.07 -1.76 10.85
CA THR A 553 -18.57 -2.39 9.63
C THR A 553 -17.62 -2.08 8.49
N VAL A 554 -16.69 -3.00 8.22
CA VAL A 554 -15.66 -2.81 7.19
C VAL A 554 -16.31 -2.44 5.86
N THR A 555 -15.89 -1.28 5.33
CA THR A 555 -16.29 -0.88 3.99
C THR A 555 -15.71 -1.84 2.97
N THR A 556 -16.59 -2.51 2.24
CA THR A 556 -16.23 -3.46 1.18
C THR A 556 -16.84 -3.01 -0.14
N TRP A 557 -16.59 -3.78 -1.21
CA TRP A 557 -17.09 -3.49 -2.54
C TRP A 557 -17.93 -4.65 -3.08
N SER A 558 -19.12 -4.34 -3.58
CA SER A 558 -19.97 -5.31 -4.30
C SER A 558 -20.95 -4.60 -5.21
N ASP A 559 -21.28 -5.21 -6.33
CA ASP A 559 -22.28 -4.73 -7.31
C ASP A 559 -22.06 -3.26 -7.71
N GLY A 560 -20.81 -2.84 -7.84
CA GLY A 560 -20.47 -1.51 -8.34
C GLY A 560 -20.55 -0.37 -7.35
N ARG A 561 -20.53 -0.67 -6.06
CA ARG A 561 -20.63 0.34 -5.01
C ARG A 561 -19.91 -0.11 -3.74
N TRP A 562 -19.65 0.90 -2.90
CA TRP A 562 -19.31 0.69 -1.50
C TRP A 562 -20.47 0.04 -0.76
N ILE A 563 -20.13 -0.95 0.06
CA ILE A 563 -20.99 -1.63 1.03
C ILE A 563 -20.45 -1.27 2.40
N ASN A 564 -21.33 -0.95 3.34
CA ASN A 564 -20.95 -0.44 4.67
C ASN A 564 -20.03 0.79 4.59
N TYR A 565 -20.46 1.76 3.80
CA TYR A 565 -19.92 3.12 3.90
C TYR A 565 -21.05 4.00 4.38
N GLU A 566 -21.00 4.41 5.64
CA GLU A 566 -22.14 4.94 6.37
C GLU A 566 -22.14 6.47 6.46
N ASP A 567 -23.34 7.06 6.49
CA ASP A 567 -23.51 8.44 6.93
C ASP A 567 -23.53 8.56 8.46
N SER A 568 -23.63 9.80 8.98
CA SER A 568 -23.63 10.06 10.43
C SER A 568 -24.83 9.46 11.18
N ASN A 569 -25.82 8.90 10.46
CA ASN A 569 -26.98 8.24 11.03
C ASN A 569 -26.91 6.70 10.88
N GLY A 570 -25.79 6.17 10.37
CA GLY A 570 -25.60 4.74 10.10
C GLY A 570 -26.32 4.22 8.86
N ASN A 571 -26.75 5.11 7.94
CA ASN A 571 -27.36 4.66 6.68
C ASN A 571 -26.31 4.48 5.57
N PRO A 572 -26.52 3.55 4.62
CA PRO A 572 -25.65 3.44 3.45
C PRO A 572 -25.52 4.77 2.70
N SER A 573 -24.28 5.13 2.37
CA SER A 573 -23.88 6.43 1.83
C SER A 573 -22.84 6.27 0.73
N ILE A 574 -22.64 7.34 -0.03
CA ILE A 574 -21.49 7.51 -0.94
C ILE A 574 -20.58 8.67 -0.49
N ASN A 575 -20.93 9.31 0.62
CA ASN A 575 -20.34 10.56 1.11
C ASN A 575 -19.85 10.49 2.56
N GLY A 576 -19.97 9.36 3.27
CA GLY A 576 -19.47 9.22 4.65
C GLY A 576 -20.19 10.10 5.69
N GLY A 577 -19.59 10.26 6.87
CA GLY A 577 -20.19 11.01 7.98
C GLY A 577 -19.29 11.21 9.20
N PHE A 578 -19.88 11.68 10.29
CA PHE A 578 -19.23 11.74 11.59
C PHE A 578 -19.12 10.35 12.20
N ASP A 579 -17.91 9.98 12.60
CA ASP A 579 -17.66 8.84 13.49
C ASP A 579 -18.04 9.24 14.93
N THR A 580 -18.85 8.39 15.58
CA THR A 580 -19.27 8.52 16.99
C THR A 580 -19.07 7.23 17.80
N THR A 581 -18.20 6.34 17.30
CA THR A 581 -18.04 4.97 17.82
C THR A 581 -17.11 4.86 19.02
N ILE A 582 -16.24 5.85 19.25
CA ILE A 582 -15.23 5.82 20.31
C ILE A 582 -15.72 6.66 21.50
N THR A 583 -15.76 6.04 22.68
CA THR A 583 -16.20 6.65 23.94
C THR A 583 -15.17 6.40 25.04
N MET A 584 -14.93 7.41 25.88
CA MET A 584 -14.06 7.31 27.04
C MET A 584 -14.62 8.00 28.29
N ASN A 585 -13.98 7.83 29.44
CA ASN A 585 -14.44 8.42 30.69
C ASN A 585 -13.85 9.83 30.90
N VAL A 586 -14.67 10.72 31.44
CA VAL A 586 -14.32 12.08 31.87
C VAL A 586 -14.80 12.32 33.30
N SER A 587 -13.99 13.00 34.10
CA SER A 587 -14.32 13.42 35.47
C SER A 587 -13.90 14.87 35.75
N ASN A 588 -14.42 15.44 36.83
CA ASN A 588 -13.96 16.71 37.41
C ASN A 588 -13.04 16.47 38.63
N GLN A 589 -12.83 15.22 39.04
CA GLN A 589 -11.97 14.84 40.16
C GLN A 589 -11.10 13.65 39.73
N GLY A 590 -9.83 13.63 40.13
CA GLY A 590 -8.95 12.52 39.81
C GLY A 590 -7.59 12.66 40.48
N ASP A 591 -6.89 11.54 40.65
CA ASP A 591 -5.54 11.49 41.22
C ASP A 591 -4.52 11.21 40.11
N PHE A 592 -3.42 11.97 40.11
CA PHE A 592 -2.39 11.90 39.06
C PHE A 592 -1.29 10.93 39.46
N ASN A 593 -1.60 9.64 39.48
CA ASN A 593 -0.59 8.63 39.75
C ASN A 593 -0.32 7.81 38.49
N TYR A 594 0.48 8.36 37.58
CA TYR A 594 0.88 7.64 36.39
C TYR A 594 2.06 6.71 36.69
N PRO A 595 1.87 5.39 36.55
CA PRO A 595 2.88 4.43 36.93
C PRO A 595 3.99 4.36 35.85
N ASP A 596 5.22 4.76 36.18
CA ASP A 596 6.39 4.68 35.27
C ASP A 596 6.82 3.23 35.02
N VAL A 597 7.12 2.85 33.77
CA VAL A 597 7.46 1.49 33.35
C VAL A 597 8.52 0.87 34.29
N PRO A 598 8.32 -0.36 34.82
CA PRO A 598 9.27 -0.94 35.78
C PRO A 598 10.67 -1.14 35.19
N ASP A 599 11.69 -0.78 35.97
CA ASP A 599 13.10 -0.73 35.53
C ASP A 599 13.64 -2.07 34.99
N THR A 600 13.31 -3.19 35.62
CA THR A 600 13.55 -4.52 35.04
C THR A 600 12.65 -5.59 35.66
N ALA A 601 12.17 -6.50 34.82
CA ALA A 601 11.36 -7.64 35.26
C ALA A 601 11.21 -8.69 34.15
N LEU A 602 10.77 -9.88 34.57
CA LEU A 602 10.16 -10.85 33.67
C LEU A 602 8.66 -10.64 33.64
N TYR A 603 8.09 -10.67 32.44
CA TYR A 603 6.66 -10.53 32.20
C TYR A 603 6.13 -11.71 31.41
N TYR A 604 4.88 -12.05 31.67
CA TYR A 604 4.19 -13.14 30.99
C TYR A 604 2.68 -12.91 31.02
N ASP A 605 1.95 -13.65 30.21
CA ASP A 605 0.50 -13.81 30.33
C ASP A 605 0.22 -15.13 31.07
N SER A 606 -0.46 -15.11 32.21
CA SER A 606 -0.77 -16.34 32.96
C SER A 606 -1.66 -17.32 32.20
N THR A 607 -2.44 -16.84 31.24
CA THR A 607 -3.24 -17.69 30.34
C THR A 607 -2.40 -18.28 29.20
N ARG A 608 -1.16 -17.81 29.02
CA ARG A 608 -0.22 -18.21 27.97
C ARG A 608 1.12 -18.65 28.55
N SER A 609 1.06 -19.49 29.57
CA SER A 609 2.26 -20.08 30.20
C SER A 609 3.14 -20.78 29.17
N GLY A 610 4.45 -20.50 29.19
CA GLY A 610 5.39 -21.05 28.20
C GLY A 610 5.91 -20.03 27.19
N GLU A 611 5.46 -18.78 27.25
CA GLU A 611 6.04 -17.63 26.55
C GLU A 611 6.09 -16.42 27.49
N GLY A 612 6.89 -15.41 27.14
CA GLY A 612 7.06 -14.20 27.96
C GLY A 612 8.28 -13.40 27.53
N PHE A 613 8.58 -12.32 28.23
CA PHE A 613 9.74 -11.50 27.92
C PHE A 613 10.47 -10.99 29.15
N ALA A 614 11.76 -10.73 28.98
CA ALA A 614 12.54 -9.90 29.89
C ALA A 614 12.54 -8.46 29.36
N LEU A 615 12.31 -7.51 30.26
CA LEU A 615 12.43 -6.08 29.99
C LEU A 615 13.46 -5.49 30.94
N GLU A 616 14.34 -4.64 30.41
CA GLU A 616 15.39 -3.97 31.17
C GLU A 616 15.62 -2.56 30.65
N PHE A 617 15.49 -1.54 31.50
CA PHE A 617 15.91 -0.18 31.19
C PHE A 617 17.43 -0.06 31.38
N ILE A 618 18.08 0.40 30.31
CA ILE A 618 19.52 0.60 30.21
C ILE A 618 19.85 2.10 30.30
N ASP A 619 21.12 2.47 30.19
CA ASP A 619 21.65 3.81 30.47
C ASP A 619 20.72 4.98 30.07
N ASN A 620 20.65 6.02 30.92
CA ASN A 620 19.80 7.23 30.80
C ASN A 620 18.28 7.07 31.06
N GLY A 621 17.76 5.85 31.28
CA GLY A 621 16.38 5.64 31.77
C GLY A 621 15.27 5.77 30.72
N THR A 622 15.63 6.06 29.47
CA THR A 622 14.74 6.07 28.30
C THR A 622 14.89 4.81 27.46
N ASP A 623 16.09 4.25 27.43
CA ASP A 623 16.48 3.15 26.57
C ASP A 623 16.12 1.84 27.27
N PHE A 624 15.57 0.88 26.55
CA PHE A 624 15.29 -0.45 27.09
C PHE A 624 15.83 -1.54 26.19
N LEU A 625 16.11 -2.70 26.77
CA LEU A 625 16.33 -3.97 26.10
C LEU A 625 15.12 -4.86 26.37
N ILE A 626 14.55 -5.42 25.31
CA ILE A 626 13.52 -6.45 25.38
C ILE A 626 14.06 -7.75 24.80
N GLN A 627 13.79 -8.85 25.51
CA GLN A 627 14.07 -10.21 25.03
C GLN A 627 12.77 -11.01 25.13
N TRP A 628 12.16 -11.32 23.99
CA TRP A 628 10.90 -12.05 23.91
C TRP A 628 11.15 -13.49 23.48
N PHE A 629 10.64 -14.45 24.24
CA PHE A 629 10.65 -15.86 23.89
C PHE A 629 9.22 -16.37 23.72
N THR A 630 8.99 -17.09 22.62
CA THR A 630 7.69 -17.58 22.20
C THR A 630 7.88 -18.76 21.23
N TYR A 631 6.91 -19.01 20.36
CA TYR A 631 6.89 -20.04 19.33
C TYR A 631 6.71 -19.39 17.95
N ASP A 632 6.99 -20.13 16.88
CA ASP A 632 6.54 -19.78 15.53
C ASP A 632 5.17 -20.44 15.21
N ASP A 633 4.70 -20.27 13.97
CA ASP A 633 3.41 -20.82 13.52
C ASP A 633 3.44 -22.36 13.41
N GLU A 634 4.63 -22.95 13.24
CA GLU A 634 4.87 -24.39 13.23
C GLU A 634 5.01 -25.00 14.64
N GLY A 635 5.24 -24.16 15.66
CA GLY A 635 5.42 -24.54 17.06
C GLY A 635 6.87 -24.78 17.48
N ASN A 636 7.85 -24.37 16.67
CA ASN A 636 9.25 -24.32 17.06
C ASN A 636 9.49 -23.14 18.00
N GLN A 637 10.51 -23.24 18.85
CA GLN A 637 10.89 -22.14 19.72
C GLN A 637 11.43 -20.96 18.91
N GLN A 638 10.97 -19.77 19.26
CA GLN A 638 11.33 -18.52 18.60
C GLN A 638 11.69 -17.48 19.65
N TRP A 639 12.66 -16.61 19.32
CA TRP A 639 13.05 -15.51 20.19
C TRP A 639 13.37 -14.26 19.39
N TYR A 640 13.14 -13.12 20.04
CA TYR A 640 13.38 -11.79 19.51
C TYR A 640 14.12 -10.94 20.53
N VAL A 641 14.99 -10.06 20.08
CA VAL A 641 15.77 -9.16 20.93
C VAL A 641 15.88 -7.81 20.26
N ASP A 642 15.70 -6.73 21.02
CA ASP A 642 15.92 -5.39 20.51
C ASP A 642 16.14 -4.37 21.62
N THR A 643 16.75 -3.24 21.26
CA THR A 643 16.91 -2.07 22.11
C THR A 643 16.25 -0.86 21.49
N ASP A 644 15.36 -0.19 22.22
CA ASP A 644 14.65 0.99 21.73
C ASP A 644 14.32 1.95 22.90
N PHE A 645 13.42 2.91 22.71
CA PHE A 645 13.12 3.97 23.67
C PHE A 645 11.66 3.94 24.16
N LYS A 646 11.41 4.46 25.37
CA LYS A 646 10.05 4.79 25.81
C LYS A 646 9.40 5.74 24.80
N ILE A 647 8.16 5.44 24.40
CA ILE A 647 7.36 6.33 23.54
C ILE A 647 6.46 7.27 24.34
N ALA A 648 6.15 6.91 25.58
CA ALA A 648 5.40 7.68 26.55
C ALA A 648 5.83 7.27 27.97
N GLN A 649 5.42 8.01 28.99
CA GLN A 649 5.78 7.74 30.39
C GLN A 649 5.43 6.31 30.84
N ASN A 650 4.35 5.75 30.32
CA ASN A 650 3.86 4.41 30.62
C ASN A 650 3.90 3.46 29.40
N ALA A 651 4.62 3.79 28.32
CA ALA A 651 4.62 2.95 27.13
C ALA A 651 5.99 2.82 26.46
N ILE A 652 6.26 1.62 25.94
CA ILE A 652 7.44 1.29 25.15
C ILE A 652 7.02 0.81 23.75
N LEU A 653 7.89 1.02 22.78
CA LEU A 653 7.76 0.49 21.43
C LEU A 653 9.12 -0.02 20.98
N ALA A 654 9.24 -1.32 20.70
CA ALA A 654 10.38 -1.89 20.01
C ALA A 654 10.03 -1.98 18.52
N LYS A 655 10.60 -1.09 17.71
CA LYS A 655 10.34 -1.08 16.27
C LYS A 655 11.27 -2.03 15.53
N ASN A 656 10.71 -2.79 14.59
CA ASN A 656 11.47 -3.72 13.77
C ASN A 656 12.26 -4.74 14.59
N ILE A 657 11.62 -5.30 15.62
CA ILE A 657 12.23 -6.23 16.56
C ILE A 657 13.00 -7.33 15.83
N ILE A 658 14.22 -7.59 16.29
CA ILE A 658 15.18 -8.39 15.54
C ILE A 658 15.13 -9.84 15.99
N THR A 659 15.31 -10.74 15.03
CA THR A 659 15.69 -12.13 15.27
C THR A 659 16.86 -12.50 14.37
N THR A 660 17.44 -13.68 14.60
CA THR A 660 18.67 -14.10 13.93
C THR A 660 18.54 -15.47 13.26
N SER A 661 19.41 -15.75 12.30
CA SER A 661 19.55 -17.06 11.64
C SER A 661 21.00 -17.37 11.30
N GLY A 662 21.32 -18.64 11.07
CA GLY A 662 22.66 -19.10 10.66
C GLY A 662 23.61 -19.48 11.80
N GLY A 663 23.21 -19.30 13.07
CA GLY A 663 23.94 -19.83 14.22
C GLY A 663 23.64 -21.32 14.45
N VAL A 664 24.55 -22.03 15.13
CA VAL A 664 24.45 -23.47 15.46
C VAL A 664 25.02 -23.72 16.84
N PHE A 665 24.38 -24.57 17.64
CA PHE A 665 24.84 -24.88 19.00
C PHE A 665 26.25 -25.48 19.05
N GLY A 666 27.00 -25.14 20.09
CA GLY A 666 28.23 -25.84 20.45
C GLY A 666 29.50 -25.32 19.74
N PRO A 667 30.52 -26.18 19.54
CA PRO A 667 31.84 -25.76 19.05
C PRO A 667 31.87 -25.37 17.57
N ASP A 668 30.87 -25.79 16.78
CA ASP A 668 30.74 -25.45 15.36
C ASP A 668 30.04 -24.10 15.12
N PHE A 669 29.81 -23.32 16.18
CA PHE A 669 29.14 -22.03 16.13
C PHE A 669 29.82 -21.04 15.17
N ASN A 670 29.02 -20.44 14.30
CA ASN A 670 29.43 -19.36 13.42
C ASN A 670 28.97 -18.00 13.98
N ASN A 671 29.92 -17.07 14.10
CA ASN A 671 29.65 -15.72 14.63
C ASN A 671 28.99 -14.77 13.60
N ASP A 672 28.95 -15.17 12.33
CA ASP A 672 28.37 -14.38 11.23
C ASP A 672 26.87 -14.68 11.06
N VAL A 673 26.09 -14.45 12.12
CA VAL A 673 24.63 -14.61 12.08
C VAL A 673 23.97 -13.53 11.24
N VAL A 674 22.87 -13.87 10.55
CA VAL A 674 22.07 -12.95 9.75
C VAL A 674 20.96 -12.37 10.60
N LEU A 675 20.87 -11.03 10.66
CA LEU A 675 19.79 -10.31 11.35
C LEU A 675 18.59 -10.13 10.41
N SER A 676 17.39 -10.31 10.95
CA SER A 676 16.12 -10.08 10.25
C SER A 676 15.15 -9.39 11.19
N THR A 677 14.40 -8.41 10.68
CA THR A 677 13.33 -7.73 11.42
C THR A 677 12.06 -8.56 11.36
N ALA A 678 11.24 -8.49 12.42
CA ALA A 678 10.06 -9.32 12.55
C ALA A 678 8.77 -8.54 12.80
N GLY A 679 8.81 -7.23 13.00
CA GLY A 679 7.61 -6.42 13.26
C GLY A 679 7.81 -5.50 14.47
N ASN A 680 6.72 -5.02 15.06
CA ASN A 680 6.76 -4.01 16.12
C ASN A 680 6.08 -4.53 17.39
N ILE A 681 6.67 -4.31 18.56
CA ILE A 681 6.04 -4.59 19.86
C ILE A 681 5.78 -3.29 20.59
N GLU A 682 4.51 -2.99 20.87
CA GLU A 682 4.09 -1.92 21.77
C GLU A 682 3.59 -2.52 23.08
N ILE A 683 4.03 -1.97 24.22
CA ILE A 683 3.48 -2.32 25.53
C ILE A 683 3.11 -1.04 26.27
N ILE A 684 1.86 -0.94 26.70
CA ILE A 684 1.35 0.18 27.49
C ILE A 684 0.97 -0.34 28.87
N PHE A 685 1.56 0.26 29.91
CA PHE A 685 1.41 -0.16 31.29
C PHE A 685 0.33 0.65 32.01
N GLY A 686 -0.50 -0.06 32.76
CA GLY A 686 -1.54 0.53 33.61
C GLY A 686 -1.19 0.57 35.09
N GLU A 687 -2.20 0.88 35.91
CA GLU A 687 -2.09 0.92 37.36
C GLU A 687 -1.79 -0.45 37.99
N TYR A 688 -1.33 -0.43 39.24
CA TYR A 688 -1.12 -1.65 40.02
C TYR A 688 -2.45 -2.29 40.37
N HIS A 689 -2.63 -3.56 40.01
CA HIS A 689 -3.75 -4.37 40.44
C HIS A 689 -3.25 -5.55 41.27
N ASN A 690 -3.73 -5.70 42.51
CA ASN A 690 -3.31 -6.77 43.44
C ASN A 690 -1.79 -6.90 43.67
N GLY A 691 -1.04 -5.80 43.55
CA GLY A 691 0.41 -5.77 43.79
C GLY A 691 1.27 -6.14 42.58
N THR A 692 0.67 -6.43 41.42
CA THR A 692 1.36 -6.63 40.14
C THR A 692 0.95 -5.54 39.16
N ARG A 693 1.84 -5.22 38.22
CA ARG A 693 1.54 -4.27 37.16
C ARG A 693 1.10 -5.01 35.90
N LEU A 694 -0.02 -4.57 35.33
CA LEU A 694 -0.54 -5.06 34.07
C LEU A 694 -0.02 -4.19 32.92
N GLY A 695 0.45 -4.82 31.85
CA GLY A 695 0.75 -4.21 30.56
C GLY A 695 -0.15 -4.79 29.48
N HIS A 696 -0.59 -3.95 28.55
CA HIS A 696 -1.27 -4.38 27.33
C HIS A 696 -0.23 -4.41 26.22
N MET A 697 0.04 -5.61 25.71
CA MET A 697 1.01 -5.84 24.65
C MET A 697 0.29 -5.98 23.30
N LYS A 698 0.81 -5.29 22.29
CA LYS A 698 0.43 -5.43 20.88
C LYS A 698 1.68 -5.72 20.07
N TYR A 699 1.66 -6.82 19.32
CA TYR A 699 2.64 -7.12 18.29
C TYR A 699 2.01 -6.90 16.91
N THR A 700 2.60 -6.04 16.10
CA THR A 700 2.19 -5.75 14.72
C THR A 700 3.17 -6.41 13.75
N TYR A 701 2.67 -7.31 12.92
CA TYR A 701 3.43 -7.99 11.87
C TYR A 701 3.80 -7.00 10.75
N PRO A 702 4.80 -7.31 9.90
CA PRO A 702 5.15 -6.48 8.74
C PRO A 702 4.01 -6.27 7.73
N ASP A 703 3.09 -7.23 7.65
CA ASP A 703 1.87 -7.18 6.82
C ASP A 703 0.71 -6.40 7.48
N GLY A 704 0.93 -5.83 8.68
CA GLY A 704 -0.06 -5.03 9.39
C GLY A 704 -1.04 -5.84 10.27
N ARG A 705 -1.03 -7.19 10.20
CA ARG A 705 -1.77 -8.02 11.16
C ARG A 705 -1.32 -7.71 12.58
N LYS A 706 -2.17 -7.99 13.56
CA LYS A 706 -1.90 -7.71 14.98
C LYS A 706 -2.18 -8.92 15.84
N PHE A 707 -1.33 -9.11 16.84
CA PHE A 707 -1.54 -10.00 17.97
C PHE A 707 -1.56 -9.17 19.25
N ARG A 708 -2.55 -9.38 20.11
CA ARG A 708 -2.70 -8.67 21.38
C ARG A 708 -2.76 -9.63 22.54
N THR A 709 -2.11 -9.27 23.64
CA THR A 709 -2.14 -10.03 24.89
C THR A 709 -1.97 -9.10 26.08
N HIS A 710 -2.20 -9.62 27.28
CA HIS A 710 -1.94 -8.89 28.51
C HIS A 710 -0.71 -9.50 29.17
N VAL A 711 0.06 -8.69 29.88
CA VAL A 711 1.25 -9.17 30.57
C VAL A 711 1.31 -8.65 31.98
N GLU A 712 1.70 -9.51 32.89
CA GLU A 712 1.87 -9.21 34.30
C GLU A 712 3.29 -9.55 34.74
N GLN A 713 3.77 -8.82 35.74
CA GLN A 713 5.10 -9.03 36.28
C GLN A 713 5.17 -10.42 36.95
N LEU A 714 5.99 -11.31 36.39
CA LEU A 714 6.26 -12.65 36.95
C LEU A 714 7.24 -12.58 38.11
N THR A 715 8.32 -11.81 37.96
CA THR A 715 9.35 -11.64 38.99
C THR A 715 9.77 -10.19 39.14
N SER A 716 10.16 -9.84 40.36
CA SER A 716 10.81 -8.57 40.69
C SER A 716 12.27 -8.82 41.08
N ALA A 717 13.18 -8.08 40.45
CA ALA A 717 14.60 -8.17 40.75
C ALA A 717 14.89 -7.54 42.12
N LYS A 718 15.63 -8.27 42.97
CA LYS A 718 16.08 -7.80 44.27
C LYS A 718 17.06 -6.65 44.08
N GLY A 719 16.92 -5.60 44.90
CA GLY A 719 17.83 -4.47 44.87
C GLY A 719 17.50 -3.41 43.83
N ILE A 720 16.43 -3.59 43.05
CA ILE A 720 15.94 -2.61 42.09
C ILE A 720 14.63 -2.04 42.65
N SER A 721 14.62 -0.75 42.95
CA SER A 721 13.47 -0.05 43.49
C SER A 721 12.76 0.71 42.39
N SER A 722 11.58 0.23 41.98
CA SER A 722 10.66 0.96 41.09
C SER A 722 9.90 2.09 41.80
N LEU A 723 10.19 2.36 43.08
CA LEU A 723 9.58 3.45 43.85
C LEU A 723 10.36 4.76 43.67
N PRO A 724 9.73 5.83 43.16
CA PRO A 724 10.41 7.10 42.84
C PRO A 724 10.95 7.87 44.06
N SER A 725 10.62 7.47 45.29
CA SER A 725 10.89 8.24 46.51
C SER A 725 12.14 7.83 47.30
N ILE A 726 12.89 6.81 46.84
CA ILE A 726 14.12 6.37 47.49
C ILE A 726 15.24 6.44 46.46
N GLY A 727 16.06 7.50 46.53
CA GLY A 727 17.30 7.55 45.75
C GLY A 727 18.17 6.33 46.09
N PRO A 728 18.84 5.71 45.11
CA PRO A 728 19.56 4.47 45.35
C PRO A 728 20.64 4.69 46.41
N ILE A 729 20.60 3.91 47.48
CA ILE A 729 21.75 3.76 48.36
C ILE A 729 22.71 2.85 47.60
N ILE A 730 23.75 3.44 47.00
CA ILE A 730 24.73 2.69 46.22
C ILE A 730 25.59 1.87 47.19
N ASP A 731 25.42 0.56 47.16
CA ASP A 731 26.29 -0.41 47.82
C ASP A 731 27.22 -1.03 46.76
N PRO A 732 28.54 -0.80 46.80
CA PRO A 732 29.47 -1.34 45.82
C PRO A 732 29.75 -2.84 46.02
N ALA A 733 29.17 -3.48 47.03
CA ALA A 733 29.37 -4.89 47.28
C ALA A 733 28.86 -5.77 46.12
N LEU A 734 29.70 -6.69 45.65
CA LEU A 734 29.33 -7.74 44.72
C LEU A 734 28.36 -8.72 45.41
N THR A 735 27.11 -8.73 44.97
CA THR A 735 26.01 -9.53 45.53
C THR A 735 25.17 -10.16 44.42
N GLY A 736 24.27 -11.09 44.75
CA GLY A 736 23.31 -11.63 43.78
C GLY A 736 22.42 -10.55 43.14
N ALA A 737 22.19 -9.45 43.84
CA ALA A 737 21.47 -8.30 43.30
C ALA A 737 22.32 -7.47 42.32
N SER A 738 23.65 -7.42 42.50
CA SER A 738 24.54 -6.60 41.66
C SER A 738 24.74 -7.14 40.25
N ILE A 739 24.48 -8.44 40.03
CA ILE A 739 24.70 -9.12 38.74
C ILE A 739 23.46 -9.13 37.83
N ALA A 740 22.34 -8.56 38.30
CA ALA A 740 21.10 -8.51 37.55
C ALA A 740 21.29 -7.79 36.21
N GLY A 741 20.71 -8.34 35.14
CA GLY A 741 20.77 -7.77 33.80
C GLY A 741 21.07 -8.82 32.74
N SER A 742 21.44 -8.34 31.56
CA SER A 742 21.69 -9.17 30.40
C SER A 742 23.19 -9.39 30.17
N TRP A 743 23.59 -10.61 29.84
CA TRP A 743 24.97 -11.06 29.70
C TRP A 743 25.17 -11.81 28.39
N TYR A 744 26.40 -11.83 27.86
CA TYR A 744 26.73 -12.55 26.61
C TYR A 744 28.18 -12.98 26.54
N ASP A 745 28.47 -13.93 25.64
CA ASP A 745 29.82 -14.26 25.22
C ASP A 745 30.20 -13.44 23.97
N PRO A 746 31.24 -12.59 24.02
CA PRO A 746 31.62 -11.72 22.90
C PRO A 746 32.09 -12.45 21.64
N SER A 747 32.40 -13.74 21.76
CA SER A 747 32.76 -14.61 20.65
C SER A 747 31.57 -15.33 20.02
N ARG A 748 30.35 -15.13 20.56
CA ARG A 748 29.13 -15.86 20.17
C ARG A 748 27.93 -14.92 19.94
N ASN A 749 27.94 -14.20 18.84
CA ASN A 749 26.90 -13.25 18.44
C ASN A 749 25.58 -13.94 18.08
N GLY A 750 24.46 -13.47 18.63
CA GLY A 750 23.15 -14.12 18.47
C GLY A 750 22.82 -15.15 19.54
N GLU A 751 23.59 -15.20 20.64
CA GLU A 751 23.26 -15.92 21.87
C GLU A 751 23.44 -14.99 23.08
N GLY A 752 22.67 -15.19 24.14
CA GLY A 752 22.79 -14.37 25.34
C GLY A 752 21.87 -14.80 26.47
N PHE A 753 22.00 -14.10 27.59
CA PHE A 753 21.34 -14.41 28.85
C PHE A 753 20.66 -13.18 29.43
N HIS A 754 19.54 -13.38 30.13
CA HIS A 754 19.03 -12.44 31.11
C HIS A 754 18.98 -13.15 32.47
N ILE A 755 19.51 -12.54 33.52
CA ILE A 755 19.56 -13.15 34.86
C ILE A 755 19.28 -12.11 35.94
N HIS A 756 18.55 -12.51 36.99
CA HIS A 756 18.47 -11.71 38.22
C HIS A 756 18.19 -12.57 39.46
N GLN A 757 18.62 -12.08 40.63
CA GLN A 757 18.12 -12.56 41.92
C GLN A 757 16.75 -11.96 42.18
N THR A 758 15.75 -12.80 42.45
CA THR A 758 14.40 -12.36 42.80
C THR A 758 14.32 -11.92 44.27
N THR A 759 13.26 -11.21 44.65
CA THR A 759 13.02 -10.73 46.02
C THR A 759 12.96 -11.83 47.09
N ASN A 760 12.71 -13.09 46.71
CA ASN A 760 12.72 -14.24 47.61
C ASN A 760 14.14 -14.80 47.89
N GLY A 761 15.17 -14.29 47.21
CA GLY A 761 16.58 -14.69 47.38
C GLY A 761 17.09 -15.73 46.37
N LEU A 762 16.22 -16.37 45.60
CA LEU A 762 16.60 -17.29 44.50
C LEU A 762 16.83 -16.52 43.20
N ALA A 763 17.55 -17.12 42.26
CA ALA A 763 17.77 -16.57 40.92
C ALA A 763 16.87 -17.20 39.86
N THR A 764 16.66 -16.45 38.78
CA THR A 764 16.02 -16.91 37.54
C THR A 764 16.89 -16.48 36.36
N PHE A 765 16.93 -17.29 35.30
CA PHE A 765 17.58 -16.89 34.06
C PHE A 765 16.80 -17.32 32.82
N GLN A 766 17.07 -16.61 31.74
CA GLN A 766 16.67 -16.93 30.38
C GLN A 766 17.92 -16.98 29.52
N TRP A 767 17.99 -17.95 28.62
CA TRP A 767 19.09 -18.12 27.67
C TRP A 767 18.51 -18.35 26.29
N TYR A 768 18.93 -17.55 25.31
CA TYR A 768 18.55 -17.74 23.91
C TYR A 768 19.78 -18.10 23.07
N GLY A 769 19.54 -18.92 22.04
CA GLY A 769 20.53 -19.36 21.08
C GLY A 769 19.94 -20.31 20.06
N TYR A 770 20.64 -21.41 19.78
CA TYR A 770 20.31 -22.35 18.72
C TYR A 770 20.35 -23.80 19.19
N ASP A 771 19.77 -24.72 18.42
CA ASP A 771 20.03 -26.16 18.53
C ASP A 771 21.16 -26.62 17.61
N LEU A 772 21.41 -27.93 17.61
CA LEU A 772 22.45 -28.59 16.82
C LEU A 772 22.22 -28.50 15.30
N ASP A 773 20.98 -28.24 14.87
CA ASP A 773 20.61 -28.08 13.45
C ASP A 773 20.55 -26.58 13.05
N GLY A 774 20.77 -25.67 13.99
CA GLY A 774 20.74 -24.22 13.80
C GLY A 774 19.35 -23.59 13.88
N SER A 775 18.34 -24.34 14.33
CA SER A 775 17.04 -23.78 14.64
C SER A 775 17.11 -23.02 15.96
N LYS A 776 16.28 -22.00 16.13
CA LYS A 776 16.28 -21.17 17.34
C LYS A 776 15.84 -21.97 18.56
N LYS A 777 16.47 -21.69 19.69
CA LYS A 777 16.16 -22.28 21.00
C LYS A 777 16.19 -21.24 22.09
N TRP A 778 15.35 -21.44 23.09
CA TRP A 778 15.42 -20.71 24.34
C TRP A 778 15.24 -21.66 25.52
N PHE A 779 15.92 -21.31 26.60
CA PHE A 779 16.02 -22.09 27.82
C PHE A 779 15.67 -21.20 28.99
N VAL A 780 14.95 -21.74 29.96
CA VAL A 780 14.56 -21.02 31.17
C VAL A 780 14.83 -21.84 32.40
N SER A 781 15.18 -21.19 33.51
CA SER A 781 15.21 -21.83 34.81
C SER A 781 14.87 -20.83 35.90
N SER A 782 14.23 -21.34 36.95
CA SER A 782 13.96 -20.61 38.18
C SER A 782 14.43 -21.44 39.36
N GLY A 783 14.73 -20.79 40.49
CA GLY A 783 15.17 -21.47 41.69
C GLY A 783 16.68 -21.60 41.85
N GLY A 784 17.46 -20.79 41.12
CA GLY A 784 18.92 -20.79 41.22
C GLY A 784 19.38 -20.43 42.63
N VAL A 785 20.24 -21.26 43.22
CA VAL A 785 20.77 -21.03 44.57
C VAL A 785 21.95 -20.08 44.48
N VAL A 786 21.83 -18.91 45.11
CA VAL A 786 22.86 -17.87 45.13
C VAL A 786 23.79 -18.06 46.32
N THR A 787 25.11 -18.10 46.06
CA THR A 787 26.17 -18.10 47.07
C THR A 787 27.12 -16.94 46.82
N GLU A 788 27.32 -16.11 47.83
CA GLU A 788 28.09 -14.85 47.71
C GLU A 788 29.39 -14.94 48.50
N THR A 789 30.47 -14.43 47.90
CA THR A 789 31.78 -14.20 48.53
C THR A 789 32.25 -12.78 48.17
N GLU A 790 33.34 -12.30 48.78
CA GLU A 790 33.84 -10.93 48.57
C GLU A 790 34.10 -10.60 47.08
N ASP A 791 34.61 -11.57 46.30
CA ASP A 791 35.03 -11.37 44.90
C ASP A 791 34.25 -12.24 43.89
N ASN A 792 33.21 -12.98 44.32
CA ASN A 792 32.46 -13.86 43.43
C ASN A 792 31.03 -14.12 43.88
N VAL A 793 30.09 -14.08 42.92
CA VAL A 793 28.70 -14.54 43.07
C VAL A 793 28.53 -15.81 42.26
N LYS A 794 28.22 -16.91 42.94
CA LYS A 794 27.94 -18.21 42.31
C LYS A 794 26.43 -18.47 42.31
N ILE A 795 25.90 -18.91 41.17
CA ILE A 795 24.49 -19.30 41.03
C ILE A 795 24.41 -20.68 40.39
N VAL A 796 23.72 -21.62 41.06
CA VAL A 796 23.56 -23.00 40.58
C VAL A 796 22.09 -23.28 40.29
N PHE A 797 21.79 -23.75 39.09
CA PHE A 797 20.49 -24.20 38.63
C PHE A 797 20.55 -25.71 38.35
N ASP A 798 19.85 -26.49 39.17
CA ASP A 798 19.83 -27.96 39.05
C ASP A 798 19.07 -28.43 37.79
N GLU A 799 18.08 -27.64 37.35
CA GLU A 799 17.21 -27.97 36.22
C GLU A 799 17.02 -26.75 35.31
N ILE A 800 17.36 -26.91 34.05
CA ILE A 800 17.06 -25.99 32.95
C ILE A 800 15.95 -26.61 32.13
N TYR A 801 14.95 -25.82 31.77
CA TYR A 801 13.79 -26.25 31.02
C TYR A 801 13.81 -25.70 29.61
N ILE A 802 13.33 -26.53 28.68
CA ILE A 802 12.87 -26.13 27.35
C ILE A 802 11.38 -26.44 27.23
N THR A 803 10.73 -25.81 26.26
CA THR A 803 9.33 -26.04 25.96
C THR A 803 9.12 -26.46 24.51
N SER A 804 8.01 -27.16 24.28
CA SER A 804 7.53 -27.52 22.94
C SER A 804 6.00 -27.63 22.93
N GLY A 805 5.42 -27.71 21.72
CA GLY A 805 4.03 -28.12 21.49
C GLY A 805 3.04 -26.97 21.25
N ALA A 806 3.22 -25.82 21.92
CA ALA A 806 2.43 -24.62 21.61
C ALA A 806 2.86 -23.94 20.31
N ARG A 807 1.98 -23.09 19.78
CA ARG A 807 2.16 -22.29 18.55
C ARG A 807 1.92 -20.82 18.84
N PHE A 808 2.40 -19.96 17.94
CA PHE A 808 2.26 -18.52 18.08
C PHE A 808 0.81 -17.99 17.95
N GLY A 809 0.60 -16.77 18.45
CA GLY A 809 -0.59 -15.97 18.15
C GLY A 809 -1.90 -16.58 18.63
N GLN A 810 -2.93 -16.53 17.77
CA GLN A 810 -4.28 -17.04 18.04
C GLN A 810 -4.34 -18.58 18.11
N ALA A 811 -3.35 -19.27 17.53
CA ALA A 811 -3.26 -20.74 17.57
C ALA A 811 -2.69 -21.28 18.90
N PHE A 812 -2.25 -20.39 19.79
CA PHE A 812 -1.69 -20.77 21.08
C PHE A 812 -2.73 -21.47 21.97
N ASN A 813 -2.29 -22.53 22.65
CA ASN A 813 -3.06 -23.23 23.66
C ASN A 813 -2.13 -23.69 24.78
N ALA A 814 -2.39 -23.24 26.00
CA ALA A 814 -1.54 -23.52 27.16
C ALA A 814 -1.45 -25.02 27.50
N ASN A 815 -2.46 -25.83 27.10
CA ASN A 815 -2.44 -27.27 27.35
C ASN A 815 -1.46 -28.04 26.45
N ASP A 816 -1.03 -27.41 25.35
CA ASP A 816 -0.10 -28.02 24.40
C ASP A 816 1.36 -27.79 24.81
N VAL A 817 1.61 -26.97 25.86
CA VAL A 817 2.95 -26.65 26.35
C VAL A 817 3.51 -27.81 27.17
N GLU A 818 4.54 -28.44 26.63
CA GLU A 818 5.29 -29.50 27.30
C GLU A 818 6.62 -28.94 27.84
N LEU A 819 6.83 -29.04 29.15
CA LEU A 819 8.10 -28.68 29.80
C LEU A 819 9.01 -29.90 29.89
N THR A 820 10.21 -29.80 29.33
CA THR A 820 11.23 -30.86 29.38
C THR A 820 12.49 -30.34 30.06
N ILE A 821 13.03 -31.13 30.99
CA ILE A 821 14.34 -30.85 31.59
C ILE A 821 15.41 -31.07 30.52
N TRP A 822 16.15 -30.02 30.19
CA TRP A 822 17.24 -30.05 29.23
C TRP A 822 18.60 -30.35 29.89
N GLY A 823 18.85 -29.82 31.09
CA GLY A 823 20.15 -29.92 31.73
C GLY A 823 20.25 -29.15 33.05
N SER A 824 21.47 -28.79 33.45
CA SER A 824 21.78 -27.96 34.62
C SER A 824 22.78 -26.86 34.25
N ALA A 825 22.80 -25.74 34.99
CA ALA A 825 23.74 -24.63 34.76
C ALA A 825 24.39 -24.13 36.05
N GLU A 826 25.62 -23.64 35.90
CA GLU A 826 26.35 -22.91 36.93
C GLU A 826 26.88 -21.60 36.34
N PHE A 827 26.58 -20.50 37.03
CA PHE A 827 27.20 -19.20 36.76
C PHE A 827 28.16 -18.82 37.88
N ASN A 828 29.32 -18.28 37.52
CA ASN A 828 30.25 -17.62 38.44
C ASN A 828 30.52 -16.21 37.93
N PHE A 829 30.08 -15.20 38.69
CA PHE A 829 30.14 -13.80 38.30
C PHE A 829 31.14 -13.02 39.15
N GLN A 830 31.87 -12.16 38.44
CA GLN A 830 32.53 -10.95 38.94
C GLN A 830 31.77 -9.73 38.40
N CYS A 831 32.19 -8.52 38.75
CA CYS A 831 31.44 -7.31 38.40
C CYS A 831 31.35 -7.04 36.89
N THR A 832 32.40 -7.37 36.13
CA THR A 832 32.50 -7.10 34.68
C THR A 832 32.78 -8.33 33.85
N SER A 833 32.84 -9.52 34.48
CA SER A 833 33.10 -10.77 33.78
C SER A 833 32.49 -11.94 34.54
N GLY A 834 32.30 -13.06 33.88
CA GLY A 834 31.82 -14.28 34.50
C GLY A 834 32.04 -15.50 33.62
N THR A 835 31.65 -16.64 34.16
CA THR A 835 31.62 -17.90 33.42
C THR A 835 30.25 -18.53 33.53
N PHE A 836 29.74 -19.04 32.41
CA PHE A 836 28.55 -19.87 32.35
C PHE A 836 28.97 -21.29 31.97
N THR A 837 28.61 -22.27 32.79
CA THR A 837 28.85 -23.69 32.53
C THR A 837 27.52 -24.42 32.48
N TYR A 838 27.30 -25.25 31.47
CA TYR A 838 26.12 -26.10 31.35
C TYR A 838 26.48 -27.57 31.26
N HIS A 839 25.52 -28.41 31.67
CA HIS A 839 25.54 -29.85 31.49
C HIS A 839 24.20 -30.31 30.94
N ALA A 840 24.14 -30.63 29.65
CA ALA A 840 22.94 -31.14 29.01
C ALA A 840 22.74 -32.64 29.31
N LEU A 841 21.48 -33.06 29.43
CA LEU A 841 21.12 -34.47 29.56
C LEU A 841 21.28 -35.22 28.23
N ASP A 842 21.08 -34.53 27.11
CA ASP A 842 21.36 -35.05 25.78
C ASP A 842 22.87 -35.03 25.51
N ALA A 843 23.43 -36.21 25.27
CA ALA A 843 24.84 -36.42 24.99
C ALA A 843 25.33 -35.68 23.72
N ALA A 844 24.44 -35.35 22.79
CA ALA A 844 24.78 -34.59 21.59
C ALA A 844 25.11 -33.12 21.89
N TYR A 845 24.44 -32.52 22.88
CA TYR A 845 24.76 -31.18 23.39
C TYR A 845 25.97 -31.21 24.35
N GLY A 846 26.07 -32.25 25.17
CA GLY A 846 27.23 -32.46 26.05
C GLY A 846 27.34 -31.43 27.19
N SER A 847 28.54 -30.91 27.42
CA SER A 847 28.81 -29.91 28.45
C SER A 847 29.79 -28.87 27.91
N GLY A 848 29.63 -27.62 28.31
CA GLY A 848 30.46 -26.52 27.84
C GLY A 848 30.56 -25.38 28.85
N THR A 849 31.57 -24.55 28.66
CA THR A 849 31.80 -23.35 29.47
C THR A 849 32.04 -22.16 28.54
N TYR A 850 31.32 -21.07 28.78
CA TYR A 850 31.43 -19.80 28.05
C TYR A 850 31.97 -18.70 28.96
N GLN A 851 32.74 -17.78 28.38
CA GLN A 851 33.20 -16.58 29.06
C GLN A 851 32.19 -15.48 28.76
N ILE A 852 31.57 -14.93 29.81
CA ILE A 852 30.50 -13.97 29.65
C ILE A 852 30.87 -12.62 30.24
N GLN A 853 30.32 -11.56 29.66
CA GLN A 853 30.40 -10.20 30.17
C GLN A 853 29.01 -9.56 30.12
N PRO A 854 28.72 -8.53 30.94
CA PRO A 854 27.43 -7.88 30.91
C PRO A 854 27.25 -7.11 29.59
N ILE A 855 26.08 -7.25 28.96
CA ILE A 855 25.60 -6.35 27.89
C ILE A 855 25.06 -5.08 28.53
N THR A 856 24.29 -5.25 29.60
CA THR A 856 23.49 -4.20 30.21
C THR A 856 23.62 -4.24 31.73
N ARG A 857 23.31 -3.13 32.37
CA ARG A 857 23.17 -3.02 33.82
C ARG A 857 21.89 -2.23 34.12
N PRO A 858 20.88 -2.82 34.78
CA PRO A 858 19.60 -2.15 34.99
C PRO A 858 19.77 -0.80 35.70
N ILE A 859 18.96 0.18 35.29
CA ILE A 859 18.84 1.44 36.01
C ILE A 859 18.30 1.20 37.44
N ASN A 860 18.65 2.10 38.37
CA ASN A 860 18.21 2.07 39.77
C ASN A 860 18.56 0.80 40.57
N ASN A 861 19.47 -0.04 40.08
CA ASN A 861 20.06 -1.08 40.90
C ASN A 861 20.88 -0.46 42.04
N MET A 862 20.47 -0.71 43.28
CA MET A 862 21.13 -0.20 44.49
C MET A 862 22.50 -0.85 44.72
N PHE A 863 22.74 -2.04 44.16
CA PHE A 863 23.96 -2.82 44.39
C PHE A 863 24.94 -2.72 43.21
N ARG A 864 25.15 -1.55 42.62
CA ARG A 864 26.03 -1.42 41.45
C ARG A 864 27.48 -1.74 41.82
N CYS A 865 28.02 -2.81 41.24
CA CYS A 865 29.46 -3.02 41.24
C CYS A 865 30.07 -2.34 40.00
N GLU A 866 30.79 -1.23 40.21
CA GLU A 866 31.49 -0.47 39.15
C GLU A 866 32.88 -1.01 38.85
#